data_AF-A0A2P7AJR0-F1
#
_entry.id   AF-A0A2P7AJR0-F1
#
_cell.length_a   1.000
_cell.length_b   1.000
_cell.length_c   1.000
_cell.angle_alpha   90.00
_cell.angle_beta   90.00
_cell.angle_gamma   90.00
#
_symmetry.space_group_name_H-M   'P 1'
#
loop_
_entity.id
_entity.type
_entity.pdbx_description
1 polymer ?
#
loop_
_entity_poly.entity_id
_entity_poly.type
_entity_poly.pdbx_seq_one_letter_code
_entity_poly.pdbx_strand_id
1 'polypeptide(L)'
;MADRDVSILNVTSNVAKVAPRALGGVTMRDDRQRLVGLVRDVRTAPYARDRALVDKIDNDIEKALKQPDRGGPKPPTVDKWVSETAYAPLSPAPAERFRPDNSIREESIALRRGRPVLGITEGAAVLKFTDPESEVWGDRLRKSAKVLKQAIPSVGRIELDNFIAMPALATGWMIQPGIVVTNSHVAAYFAERGPQGFRFMTGDDPRRPIGVAIDFLEEVGSVAESEFTISDILFVGGPRELDVALLRVAPASGTALPPPLVIDPADPLGKTVAVIGYPLRDTRIPDQALMDSIFGDVYGRKRIAPGFVKSLIGAELSHDCTTLGGNSGSPVIDIETGLVVGLHKSGVFLKSNGAVAGGSLGDLVTKALKPPVVALSTINRETTPQIVQMSKGSERPMSGTEISVTIPITVTVRIGEQTPTTIAATSGARPVRGNPATWTEVESAIPAAEQLLCSRPDVVAVYPGLRVTGGIMTDEPVIVVAVTQRLTPEELALKGMTLIPAEFDGISTDVTFASIADQLGIVEDWVTNEAGWVSRYQPRPELPLDPVPDVAAVTLSVSPDCGWPVLKEFLHGVGTRLTVGMYDFTAPHILKAVLDTTKKSPRELNLVLQAGEDTGSGSKKNDGTDIQTRDSLAAELKKRFDFSWASIARPFGRIGNPNGIFDSAYHIKVAVKDHASFWLSSGNWQSSNQPPLGEDGTDFGTPTKLIGGFNREWHAVVENDQLAELYENHILLDLKQAKETENVEVAGEEPYVWVPVEYFTDPFDALEAPYVLRSSKRIEGPLEIHPLLTPDNYAEVVAELIERAESRILFQNQSLKLADRDGDAPHFRRLVDGLLAKQQTGLDVRIIFRRIGDDLRKTLTKLKKKGFDFNKLKLSSRCHTKGIIIDRKAVVLGSHNWTNAGTKFNRDASLVIYHSDAVRYFEDLFEEDWRRSSEPSIDETLPSPRLVSPTDTEAPPRMIRVPLRDWVAL
;
A
#
# COMPACT_ATOMS: atom_id res chain seq x y z
N MET A 1 -28.52 26.39 39.48
CA MET A 1 -27.89 25.57 40.55
C MET A 1 -28.78 24.38 40.92
N ALA A 2 -29.27 23.62 39.93
CA ALA A 2 -29.93 22.33 40.17
C ALA A 2 -29.55 21.25 39.13
N ASP A 3 -28.94 21.63 37.99
CA ASP A 3 -28.49 20.68 36.95
C ASP A 3 -27.00 20.28 37.02
N ARG A 4 -26.28 20.62 38.10
CA ARG A 4 -24.87 20.21 38.28
C ARG A 4 -24.63 19.10 39.31
N ASP A 5 -25.64 18.72 40.09
CA ASP A 5 -25.47 17.74 41.18
C ASP A 5 -25.88 16.30 40.82
N VAL A 6 -26.49 16.06 39.66
CA VAL A 6 -26.89 14.71 39.22
C VAL A 6 -25.74 13.97 38.50
N SER A 7 -24.77 14.67 37.90
CA SER A 7 -23.64 14.04 37.21
C SER A 7 -22.49 13.61 38.14
N ILE A 8 -22.40 14.17 39.35
CA ILE A 8 -21.34 13.86 40.33
C ILE A 8 -21.70 12.62 41.18
N LEU A 9 -22.99 12.32 41.35
CA LEU A 9 -23.46 11.12 42.06
C LEU A 9 -23.38 9.83 41.21
N ASN A 10 -23.26 9.92 39.88
CA ASN A 10 -23.12 8.74 39.01
C ASN A 10 -21.67 8.30 38.75
N VAL A 11 -20.67 9.16 39.02
CA VAL A 11 -19.25 8.78 38.88
C VAL A 11 -18.71 8.09 40.14
N THR A 12 -19.30 8.36 41.30
CA THR A 12 -18.89 7.75 42.57
C THR A 12 -19.42 6.33 42.78
N SER A 13 -20.50 5.92 42.07
CA SER A 13 -21.07 4.56 42.18
C SER A 13 -20.36 3.51 41.31
N ASN A 14 -19.70 3.91 40.22
CA ASN A 14 -18.99 3.01 39.32
C ASN A 14 -17.54 2.71 39.75
N VAL A 15 -16.89 3.59 40.51
CA VAL A 15 -15.51 3.37 40.98
C VAL A 15 -15.45 2.45 42.22
N ALA A 16 -16.52 2.39 43.03
CA ALA A 16 -16.57 1.53 44.21
C ALA A 16 -16.86 0.04 43.91
N LYS A 17 -17.20 -0.33 42.67
CA LYS A 17 -17.50 -1.74 42.28
C LYS A 17 -16.36 -2.48 41.57
N VAL A 18 -15.29 -1.78 41.17
CA VAL A 18 -14.19 -2.39 40.39
C VAL A 18 -13.04 -2.89 41.28
N ALA A 19 -13.08 -2.64 42.59
CA ALA A 19 -11.92 -2.84 43.47
C ALA A 19 -11.68 -4.26 44.06
N PRO A 20 -12.49 -5.32 43.86
CA PRO A 20 -12.05 -6.66 44.29
C PRO A 20 -12.33 -7.83 43.32
N ARG A 21 -12.10 -7.69 42.00
CA ARG A 21 -12.13 -8.86 41.08
C ARG A 21 -10.96 -8.99 40.09
N ALA A 22 -9.99 -8.08 40.11
CA ALA A 22 -8.80 -8.16 39.25
C ALA A 22 -7.62 -8.94 39.89
N LEU A 23 -7.87 -9.85 40.84
CA LEU A 23 -6.85 -10.63 41.56
C LEU A 23 -7.03 -12.14 41.33
N GLY A 24 -7.00 -12.56 40.07
CA GLY A 24 -7.11 -13.95 39.65
C GLY A 24 -6.02 -14.34 38.66
N GLY A 25 -4.75 -14.24 39.08
CA GLY A 25 -3.65 -14.96 38.44
C GLY A 25 -2.64 -14.12 37.65
N VAL A 26 -1.78 -13.36 38.33
CA VAL A 26 -0.46 -12.91 37.84
C VAL A 26 0.47 -12.74 39.06
N THR A 27 1.76 -13.08 38.95
CA THR A 27 2.74 -13.02 40.06
C THR A 27 3.28 -11.60 40.32
N MET A 28 3.49 -11.24 41.60
CA MET A 28 3.74 -9.91 42.22
C MET A 28 4.91 -9.03 41.71
N ARG A 29 5.61 -9.36 40.61
CA ARG A 29 6.66 -8.46 40.06
C ARG A 29 6.10 -7.34 39.16
N ASP A 30 4.96 -7.58 38.50
CA ASP A 30 4.41 -6.66 37.49
C ASP A 30 3.57 -5.50 38.08
N ASP A 31 3.09 -5.63 39.32
CA ASP A 31 2.19 -4.61 39.90
C ASP A 31 2.92 -3.33 40.31
N ARG A 32 4.21 -3.39 40.65
CA ARG A 32 4.95 -2.20 41.12
C ARG A 32 5.23 -1.19 40.01
N GLN A 33 5.55 -1.64 38.80
CA GLN A 33 5.78 -0.75 37.66
C GLN A 33 4.48 -0.16 37.10
N ARG A 34 3.39 -0.94 37.07
CA ARG A 34 2.07 -0.45 36.63
C ARG A 34 1.48 0.58 37.59
N LEU A 35 1.59 0.38 38.91
CA LEU A 35 1.15 1.36 39.90
C LEU A 35 1.96 2.66 39.82
N VAL A 36 3.26 2.59 39.57
CA VAL A 36 4.12 3.78 39.37
C VAL A 36 3.80 4.51 38.06
N GLY A 37 3.46 3.78 36.99
CA GLY A 37 3.00 4.36 35.72
C GLY A 37 1.68 5.12 35.85
N LEU A 38 0.70 4.53 36.54
CA LEU A 38 -0.61 5.15 36.76
C LEU A 38 -0.52 6.45 37.57
N VAL A 39 0.38 6.50 38.56
CA VAL A 39 0.66 7.73 39.34
C VAL A 39 1.27 8.82 38.46
N ARG A 40 2.17 8.44 37.53
CA ARG A 40 2.76 9.39 36.59
C ARG A 40 1.67 10.02 35.72
N ASP A 41 0.76 9.20 35.20
CA ASP A 41 -0.27 9.64 34.26
C ASP A 41 -1.34 10.52 34.94
N VAL A 42 -1.68 10.23 36.21
CA VAL A 42 -2.58 11.09 37.02
C VAL A 42 -1.92 12.44 37.36
N ARG A 43 -0.61 12.46 37.63
CA ARG A 43 0.13 13.70 37.95
C ARG A 43 0.38 14.60 36.74
N THR A 44 0.33 14.06 35.51
CA THR A 44 0.57 14.82 34.27
C THR A 44 -0.69 15.18 33.47
N ALA A 45 -1.88 14.77 33.94
CA ALA A 45 -3.13 15.06 33.25
C ALA A 45 -3.57 16.55 33.39
N PRO A 46 -4.22 17.16 32.36
CA PRO A 46 -4.55 18.60 32.32
C PRO A 46 -5.51 19.12 33.42
N TYR A 47 -6.09 18.23 34.25
CA TYR A 47 -7.08 18.56 35.29
C TYR A 47 -6.54 18.44 36.72
N ALA A 48 -5.23 18.28 36.91
CA ALA A 48 -4.58 18.08 38.22
C ALA A 48 -4.58 19.31 39.15
N ARG A 49 -5.73 19.96 39.36
CA ARG A 49 -5.90 21.10 40.28
C ARG A 49 -6.48 20.70 41.65
N ASP A 50 -6.96 19.46 41.81
CA ASP A 50 -7.42 18.95 43.11
C ASP A 50 -6.32 18.17 43.83
N ARG A 51 -5.49 18.89 44.60
CA ARG A 51 -4.37 18.30 45.35
C ARG A 51 -4.83 17.25 46.37
N ALA A 52 -6.03 17.36 46.93
CA ALA A 52 -6.48 16.44 47.97
C ALA A 52 -6.73 15.02 47.43
N LEU A 53 -7.20 14.90 46.18
CA LEU A 53 -7.39 13.60 45.53
C LEU A 53 -6.04 12.97 45.13
N VAL A 54 -5.09 13.78 44.63
CA VAL A 54 -3.75 13.31 44.26
C VAL A 54 -2.99 12.83 45.51
N ASP A 55 -3.03 13.60 46.60
CA ASP A 55 -2.37 13.25 47.86
C ASP A 55 -2.98 11.99 48.50
N LYS A 56 -4.28 11.75 48.32
CA LYS A 56 -4.95 10.54 48.80
C LYS A 56 -4.50 9.30 48.02
N ILE A 57 -4.41 9.39 46.70
CA ILE A 57 -3.97 8.28 45.83
C ILE A 57 -2.51 7.93 46.13
N ASP A 58 -1.64 8.93 46.30
CA ASP A 58 -0.24 8.73 46.65
C ASP A 58 -0.07 8.01 48.01
N ASN A 59 -0.85 8.40 49.02
CA ASN A 59 -0.81 7.78 50.35
C ASN A 59 -1.33 6.33 50.36
N ASP A 60 -2.37 6.03 49.57
CA ASP A 60 -2.93 4.68 49.49
C ASP A 60 -1.95 3.71 48.80
N ILE A 61 -1.18 4.19 47.81
CA ILE A 61 -0.14 3.41 47.13
C ILE A 61 1.05 3.16 48.06
N GLU A 62 1.50 4.17 48.81
CA GLU A 62 2.54 3.99 49.82
C GLU A 62 2.15 2.96 50.89
N LYS A 63 0.87 2.91 51.27
CA LYS A 63 0.35 1.96 52.27
C LYS A 63 0.27 0.53 51.71
N ALA A 64 -0.06 0.38 50.43
CA ALA A 64 -0.07 -0.92 49.75
C ALA A 64 1.35 -1.50 49.59
N LEU A 65 2.35 -0.65 49.29
CA LEU A 65 3.74 -1.07 49.13
C LEU A 65 4.44 -1.49 50.43
N LYS A 66 3.87 -1.17 51.60
CA LYS A 66 4.44 -1.48 52.93
C LYS A 66 3.95 -2.80 53.54
N GLN A 67 3.08 -3.57 52.88
CA GLN A 67 2.60 -4.85 53.42
C GLN A 67 3.54 -6.03 53.08
N PRO A 68 3.85 -6.95 54.02
CA PRO A 68 4.78 -8.07 53.76
C PRO A 68 4.12 -9.21 52.99
N ASP A 69 4.89 -9.80 52.07
CA ASP A 69 4.50 -10.83 51.12
C ASP A 69 4.18 -12.18 51.80
N ARG A 70 2.99 -12.75 51.55
CA ARG A 70 2.60 -14.08 52.05
C ARG A 70 2.74 -15.09 50.90
N GLY A 71 3.88 -15.77 50.87
CA GLY A 71 4.27 -16.70 49.82
C GLY A 71 3.29 -17.86 49.58
N GLY A 72 3.05 -18.16 48.30
CA GLY A 72 2.33 -19.34 47.81
C GLY A 72 3.21 -20.60 47.72
N PRO A 73 2.61 -21.79 47.47
CA PRO A 73 3.25 -23.08 47.70
C PRO A 73 4.32 -23.44 46.65
N LYS A 74 5.38 -24.12 47.10
CA LYS A 74 6.47 -24.62 46.24
C LYS A 74 6.01 -25.77 45.33
N PRO A 75 6.54 -25.87 44.09
CA PRO A 75 6.25 -26.97 43.18
C PRO A 75 7.06 -28.23 43.54
N PRO A 76 6.59 -29.44 43.20
CA PRO A 76 7.28 -30.68 43.50
C PRO A 76 8.43 -30.95 42.53
N THR A 77 9.46 -31.62 43.05
CA THR A 77 10.69 -32.05 42.39
C THR A 77 10.48 -33.25 41.45
N VAL A 78 11.22 -33.24 40.34
CA VAL A 78 11.29 -34.31 39.33
C VAL A 78 12.33 -35.35 39.77
N ASP A 79 11.95 -36.63 39.74
CA ASP A 79 12.90 -37.76 39.73
C ASP A 79 12.46 -38.87 38.77
N LYS A 80 13.45 -39.66 38.33
CA LYS A 80 13.57 -40.43 37.08
C LYS A 80 12.66 -41.65 36.82
N TRP A 81 12.37 -41.84 35.51
CA TRP A 81 12.21 -43.04 34.66
C TRP A 81 11.68 -44.38 35.22
N VAL A 82 10.56 -44.88 34.64
CA VAL A 82 10.37 -46.30 34.24
C VAL A 82 9.42 -46.39 33.01
N SER A 83 9.75 -47.30 32.10
CA SER A 83 9.03 -47.78 30.90
C SER A 83 7.77 -48.59 31.20
N GLU A 84 6.74 -48.53 30.35
CA GLU A 84 6.15 -49.67 29.61
C GLU A 84 4.78 -49.33 29.00
N THR A 85 4.56 -49.98 27.86
CA THR A 85 3.38 -50.04 27.00
C THR A 85 2.09 -50.46 27.70
N ALA A 86 0.97 -49.78 27.41
CA ALA A 86 -0.35 -50.39 27.35
C ALA A 86 -1.33 -49.54 26.52
N TYR A 87 -1.96 -50.19 25.54
CA TYR A 87 -3.10 -49.73 24.76
C TYR A 87 -4.26 -49.29 25.67
N ALA A 88 -4.85 -48.12 25.40
CA ALA A 88 -6.18 -47.73 25.89
C ALA A 88 -6.95 -46.99 24.77
N PRO A 89 -8.30 -47.09 24.74
CA PRO A 89 -9.11 -46.87 23.55
C PRO A 89 -9.19 -45.40 23.13
N LEU A 90 -9.33 -45.18 21.82
CA LEU A 90 -9.67 -43.89 21.22
C LEU A 90 -10.89 -43.27 21.92
N SER A 91 -10.68 -42.16 22.63
CA SER A 91 -11.74 -41.24 23.02
C SER A 91 -12.45 -40.71 21.77
N PRO A 92 -13.79 -40.52 21.78
CA PRO A 92 -14.47 -39.83 20.70
C PRO A 92 -13.90 -38.41 20.59
N ALA A 93 -13.56 -37.99 19.36
CA ALA A 93 -13.04 -36.65 19.10
C ALA A 93 -14.00 -35.58 19.68
N PRO A 94 -13.48 -34.54 20.35
CA PRO A 94 -14.32 -33.43 20.79
C PRO A 94 -14.94 -32.74 19.56
N ALA A 95 -16.19 -32.31 19.68
CA ALA A 95 -16.87 -31.53 18.65
C ALA A 95 -15.99 -30.34 18.22
N GLU A 96 -15.65 -30.25 16.94
CA GLU A 96 -14.81 -29.18 16.40
C GLU A 96 -15.52 -27.84 16.60
N ARG A 97 -14.97 -27.00 17.50
CA ARG A 97 -15.34 -25.59 17.57
C ARG A 97 -14.82 -24.90 16.31
N PHE A 98 -15.74 -24.32 15.56
CA PHE A 98 -15.40 -23.48 14.43
C PHE A 98 -14.55 -22.29 14.91
N ARG A 99 -13.28 -22.24 14.51
CA ARG A 99 -12.43 -21.07 14.70
C ARG A 99 -12.21 -20.45 13.33
N PRO A 100 -12.91 -19.36 12.98
CA PRO A 100 -12.61 -18.65 11.75
C PRO A 100 -11.19 -18.05 11.81
N ASP A 101 -10.54 -18.00 10.65
CA ASP A 101 -9.25 -17.36 10.45
C ASP A 101 -9.34 -15.85 10.79
N ASN A 102 -8.37 -15.34 11.56
CA ASN A 102 -8.34 -13.97 12.09
C ASN A 102 -7.70 -12.96 11.12
N SER A 103 -7.57 -13.31 9.84
CA SER A 103 -6.76 -12.55 8.88
C SER A 103 -7.42 -11.31 8.28
N ILE A 104 -8.74 -11.07 8.45
CA ILE A 104 -9.39 -9.77 8.17
C ILE A 104 -10.60 -9.58 9.09
N ARG A 105 -10.58 -8.62 10.03
CA ARG A 105 -11.81 -8.18 10.73
C ARG A 105 -11.75 -6.75 11.27
N GLU A 106 -11.87 -5.70 10.46
CA GLU A 106 -12.35 -4.37 10.97
C GLU A 106 -13.20 -3.62 9.92
N GLU A 107 -14.53 -3.70 10.02
CA GLU A 107 -15.46 -2.80 9.31
C GLU A 107 -15.11 -1.34 9.58
N SER A 108 -15.18 -0.47 8.58
CA SER A 108 -14.45 0.78 8.70
C SER A 108 -14.94 1.96 7.86
N ILE A 109 -14.45 3.14 8.23
CA ILE A 109 -14.73 4.42 7.56
C ILE A 109 -14.04 4.38 6.20
N ALA A 110 -14.82 4.35 5.12
CA ALA A 110 -14.27 4.17 3.78
C ALA A 110 -13.56 5.44 3.27
N LEU A 111 -14.08 6.62 3.60
CA LEU A 111 -13.51 7.92 3.24
C LEU A 111 -13.70 8.93 4.38
N ARG A 112 -12.76 9.89 4.51
CA ARG A 112 -12.85 10.94 5.55
C ARG A 112 -13.99 11.94 5.31
N ARG A 113 -14.42 12.12 4.06
CA ARG A 113 -15.47 13.06 3.62
C ARG A 113 -16.24 12.49 2.43
N GLY A 114 -17.44 13.01 2.17
CA GLY A 114 -18.27 12.64 1.03
C GLY A 114 -18.93 11.26 1.13
N ARG A 115 -18.84 10.58 2.27
CA ARG A 115 -19.51 9.29 2.57
C ARG A 115 -20.21 9.39 3.94
N PRO A 116 -21.35 10.10 3.99
CA PRO A 116 -22.04 10.38 5.25
C PRO A 116 -22.66 9.11 5.82
N VAL A 117 -22.94 9.10 7.13
CA VAL A 117 -23.76 8.07 7.76
C VAL A 117 -24.99 8.73 8.37
N LEU A 118 -26.14 8.45 7.78
CA LEU A 118 -27.38 9.13 8.11
C LEU A 118 -28.20 8.28 9.09
N GLY A 119 -28.80 8.96 10.07
CA GLY A 119 -29.79 8.34 10.96
C GLY A 119 -31.03 7.92 10.17
N ILE A 120 -31.64 6.80 10.55
CA ILE A 120 -32.99 6.44 10.12
C ILE A 120 -33.96 6.76 11.26
N THR A 121 -35.06 7.43 10.91
CA THR A 121 -36.19 7.75 11.81
C THR A 121 -37.50 7.64 11.03
N GLU A 122 -38.49 6.96 11.60
CA GLU A 122 -39.78 6.65 10.99
C GLU A 122 -39.65 5.96 9.62
N GLY A 123 -38.68 5.04 9.50
CA GLY A 123 -38.40 4.31 8.27
C GLY A 123 -37.82 5.17 7.13
N ALA A 124 -37.27 6.34 7.42
CA ALA A 124 -36.68 7.24 6.41
C ALA A 124 -35.31 7.80 6.86
N ALA A 125 -34.44 8.08 5.89
CA ALA A 125 -33.13 8.69 6.13
C ALA A 125 -33.26 10.17 6.53
N VAL A 126 -32.61 10.58 7.60
CA VAL A 126 -32.50 11.98 8.02
C VAL A 126 -31.39 12.65 7.21
N LEU A 127 -31.77 13.43 6.19
CA LEU A 127 -30.85 14.06 5.23
C LEU A 127 -30.17 15.31 5.79
N LYS A 128 -29.39 15.14 6.86
CA LYS A 128 -28.55 16.18 7.46
C LYS A 128 -27.09 15.81 7.26
N PHE A 129 -26.34 16.67 6.58
CA PHE A 129 -24.93 16.47 6.24
C PHE A 129 -24.04 17.37 7.11
N THR A 130 -22.91 16.84 7.54
CA THR A 130 -21.93 17.55 8.39
C THR A 130 -20.74 18.08 7.58
N ASP A 131 -20.52 17.57 6.37
CA ASP A 131 -19.51 18.03 5.41
C ASP A 131 -20.14 18.42 4.05
N PRO A 132 -19.67 19.49 3.38
CA PRO A 132 -20.20 19.95 2.10
C PRO A 132 -20.14 18.89 0.98
N GLU A 133 -19.10 18.06 0.97
CA GLU A 133 -18.88 17.02 -0.05
C GLU A 133 -19.96 15.93 0.00
N SER A 134 -20.66 15.78 1.13
CA SER A 134 -21.76 14.83 1.30
C SER A 134 -23.12 15.35 0.83
N GLU A 135 -23.28 16.66 0.56
CA GLU A 135 -24.56 17.24 0.15
C GLU A 135 -25.09 16.64 -1.17
N VAL A 136 -24.19 16.16 -2.04
CA VAL A 136 -24.51 15.46 -3.29
C VAL A 136 -25.42 14.25 -3.08
N TRP A 137 -25.38 13.63 -1.89
CA TRP A 137 -26.24 12.50 -1.55
C TRP A 137 -27.68 12.89 -1.27
N GLY A 138 -27.94 14.16 -0.92
CA GLY A 138 -29.27 14.65 -0.60
C GLY A 138 -30.26 14.42 -1.73
N ASP A 139 -29.92 14.82 -2.95
CA ASP A 139 -30.80 14.65 -4.11
C ASP A 139 -30.96 13.18 -4.52
N ARG A 140 -29.88 12.40 -4.43
CA ARG A 140 -29.91 10.97 -4.77
C ARG A 140 -30.83 10.20 -3.82
N LEU A 141 -30.66 10.40 -2.51
CA LEU A 141 -31.49 9.74 -1.50
C LEU A 141 -32.93 10.23 -1.50
N ARG A 142 -33.19 11.52 -1.82
CA ARG A 142 -34.56 12.02 -2.02
C ARG A 142 -35.27 11.30 -3.18
N LYS A 143 -34.59 11.14 -4.31
CA LYS A 143 -35.13 10.42 -5.48
C LYS A 143 -35.40 8.95 -5.16
N SER A 144 -34.51 8.33 -4.38
CA SER A 144 -34.58 6.93 -3.95
C SER A 144 -35.44 6.67 -2.72
N ALA A 145 -36.05 7.70 -2.11
CA ALA A 145 -36.70 7.57 -0.80
C ALA A 145 -37.82 6.51 -0.78
N LYS A 146 -38.58 6.38 -1.88
CA LYS A 146 -39.68 5.41 -1.98
C LYS A 146 -39.18 3.96 -1.92
N VAL A 147 -38.14 3.63 -2.69
CA VAL A 147 -37.59 2.26 -2.72
C VAL A 147 -36.87 1.93 -1.42
N LEU A 148 -36.13 2.88 -0.84
CA LEU A 148 -35.44 2.68 0.44
C LEU A 148 -36.43 2.50 1.60
N LYS A 149 -37.55 3.24 1.62
CA LYS A 149 -38.61 3.10 2.63
C LYS A 149 -39.26 1.70 2.62
N GLN A 150 -39.20 0.98 1.49
CA GLN A 150 -39.67 -0.41 1.41
C GLN A 150 -38.62 -1.41 1.92
N ALA A 151 -37.33 -1.09 1.80
CA ALA A 151 -36.25 -1.98 2.19
C ALA A 151 -35.87 -1.87 3.68
N ILE A 152 -35.88 -0.66 4.25
CA ILE A 152 -35.48 -0.37 5.64
C ILE A 152 -36.16 -1.26 6.70
N PRO A 153 -37.47 -1.58 6.63
CA PRO A 153 -38.15 -2.42 7.62
C PRO A 153 -37.67 -3.87 7.65
N SER A 154 -36.98 -4.34 6.61
CA SER A 154 -36.53 -5.73 6.47
C SER A 154 -35.10 -5.95 6.95
N VAL A 155 -34.46 -4.93 7.53
CA VAL A 155 -33.09 -4.97 8.08
C VAL A 155 -33.14 -4.81 9.60
N GLY A 156 -32.56 -5.75 10.33
CA GLY A 156 -32.65 -5.86 11.79
C GLY A 156 -31.31 -6.07 12.49
N ARG A 157 -31.25 -5.72 13.77
CA ARG A 157 -30.09 -5.88 14.66
C ARG A 157 -30.16 -7.25 15.31
N ILE A 158 -29.07 -8.00 15.29
CA ILE A 158 -28.99 -9.31 15.94
C ILE A 158 -28.59 -9.10 17.39
N GLU A 159 -29.45 -9.55 18.30
CA GLU A 159 -29.28 -9.53 19.74
C GLU A 159 -28.95 -10.92 20.27
N LEU A 160 -28.15 -10.98 21.32
CA LEU A 160 -27.86 -12.19 22.08
C LEU A 160 -28.38 -12.07 23.51
N ASP A 161 -29.13 -13.07 23.94
CA ASP A 161 -29.40 -13.31 25.35
C ASP A 161 -28.39 -14.32 25.92
N ASN A 162 -28.25 -14.34 27.25
CA ASN A 162 -27.33 -15.26 27.93
C ASN A 162 -25.86 -15.14 27.46
N PHE A 163 -25.45 -13.95 27.00
CA PHE A 163 -24.10 -13.60 26.55
C PHE A 163 -23.73 -12.16 26.93
N ILE A 164 -23.20 -11.96 28.13
CA ILE A 164 -23.01 -10.67 28.80
C ILE A 164 -21.99 -9.78 28.08
N ALA A 165 -21.01 -10.38 27.40
CA ALA A 165 -19.92 -9.65 26.76
C ALA A 165 -20.36 -8.84 25.52
N MET A 166 -21.46 -9.23 24.85
CA MET A 166 -21.97 -8.58 23.64
C MET A 166 -23.49 -8.80 23.52
N PRO A 167 -24.32 -7.90 24.08
CA PRO A 167 -25.77 -8.00 23.94
C PRO A 167 -26.24 -7.69 22.51
N ALA A 168 -25.67 -6.68 21.85
CA ALA A 168 -25.90 -6.38 20.44
C ALA A 168 -24.66 -6.77 19.62
N LEU A 169 -24.86 -7.56 18.56
CA LEU A 169 -23.76 -8.22 17.85
C LEU A 169 -23.50 -7.68 16.44
N ALA A 170 -24.54 -7.66 15.60
CA ALA A 170 -24.38 -7.51 14.15
C ALA A 170 -25.70 -7.12 13.45
N THR A 171 -25.68 -7.10 12.12
CA THR A 171 -26.86 -6.86 11.29
C THR A 171 -27.32 -8.15 10.60
N GLY A 172 -28.62 -8.30 10.41
CA GLY A 172 -29.22 -9.32 9.54
C GLY A 172 -30.41 -8.75 8.78
N TRP A 173 -30.87 -9.46 7.75
CA TRP A 173 -32.04 -9.03 6.99
C TRP A 173 -32.84 -10.21 6.43
N MET A 174 -34.13 -9.99 6.16
CA MET A 174 -35.05 -11.00 5.65
C MET A 174 -34.71 -11.33 4.20
N ILE A 175 -34.17 -12.52 3.93
CA ILE A 175 -33.79 -12.96 2.57
C ILE A 175 -34.89 -13.80 1.90
N GLN A 176 -35.68 -14.51 2.71
CA GLN A 176 -36.89 -15.23 2.30
C GLN A 176 -37.91 -15.15 3.44
N PRO A 177 -39.21 -15.43 3.20
CA PRO A 177 -40.20 -15.43 4.28
C PRO A 177 -39.77 -16.31 5.47
N GLY A 178 -39.54 -15.69 6.62
CA GLY A 178 -39.12 -16.37 7.85
C GLY A 178 -37.65 -16.82 7.89
N ILE A 179 -36.81 -16.39 6.94
CA ILE A 179 -35.38 -16.69 6.90
C ILE A 179 -34.58 -15.39 6.83
N VAL A 180 -33.68 -15.22 7.78
CA VAL A 180 -32.74 -14.11 7.86
C VAL A 180 -31.36 -14.57 7.42
N VAL A 181 -30.64 -13.67 6.75
CA VAL A 181 -29.22 -13.85 6.42
C VAL A 181 -28.34 -12.91 7.24
N THR A 182 -27.16 -13.38 7.61
CA THR A 182 -26.04 -12.61 8.16
C THR A 182 -24.72 -13.29 7.75
N ASN A 183 -23.56 -12.88 8.27
CA ASN A 183 -22.29 -13.54 8.00
C ASN A 183 -22.07 -14.81 8.84
N SER A 184 -21.31 -15.77 8.31
CA SER A 184 -20.92 -16.98 9.05
C SER A 184 -20.06 -16.66 10.27
N HIS A 185 -19.21 -15.63 10.15
CA HIS A 185 -18.32 -15.19 11.21
C HIS A 185 -19.07 -14.50 12.37
N VAL A 186 -20.27 -13.96 12.10
CA VAL A 186 -21.23 -13.46 13.11
C VAL A 186 -21.90 -14.65 13.80
N ALA A 187 -22.40 -15.62 13.02
CA ALA A 187 -23.00 -16.83 13.59
C ALA A 187 -22.03 -17.63 14.47
N ALA A 188 -20.73 -17.58 14.19
CA ALA A 188 -19.69 -18.24 14.99
C ALA A 188 -19.65 -17.83 16.48
N TYR A 189 -20.29 -16.72 16.87
CA TYR A 189 -20.42 -16.32 18.27
C TYR A 189 -21.48 -17.11 19.04
N PHE A 190 -22.48 -17.66 18.35
CA PHE A 190 -23.63 -18.33 18.98
C PHE A 190 -23.97 -19.70 18.39
N ALA A 191 -23.30 -20.12 17.30
CA ALA A 191 -23.55 -21.36 16.59
C ALA A 191 -22.36 -22.33 16.71
N GLU A 192 -22.66 -23.60 16.93
CA GLU A 192 -21.69 -24.69 16.79
C GLU A 192 -22.26 -25.86 15.99
N ARG A 193 -21.37 -26.64 15.38
CA ARG A 193 -21.76 -27.82 14.60
C ARG A 193 -21.95 -29.02 15.54
N GLY A 194 -23.17 -29.53 15.61
CA GLY A 194 -23.52 -30.75 16.33
C GLY A 194 -23.70 -31.96 15.39
N PRO A 195 -23.99 -33.15 15.96
CA PRO A 195 -24.13 -34.40 15.19
C PRO A 195 -25.29 -34.42 14.20
N GLN A 196 -26.33 -33.60 14.42
CA GLN A 196 -27.55 -33.53 13.61
C GLN A 196 -27.69 -32.21 12.83
N GLY A 197 -26.65 -31.37 12.79
CA GLY A 197 -26.70 -30.05 12.17
C GLY A 197 -26.14 -28.96 13.09
N PHE A 198 -26.48 -27.70 12.83
CA PHE A 198 -26.08 -26.58 13.67
C PHE A 198 -26.97 -26.47 14.91
N ARG A 199 -26.38 -26.08 16.03
CA ARG A 199 -27.09 -25.80 17.28
C ARG A 199 -26.56 -24.55 17.94
N PHE A 200 -27.37 -23.94 18.79
CA PHE A 200 -26.93 -22.81 19.62
C PHE A 200 -25.91 -23.27 20.65
N MET A 201 -24.86 -22.47 20.83
CA MET A 201 -23.83 -22.67 21.83
C MET A 201 -24.40 -22.47 23.25
N THR A 202 -23.72 -23.02 24.25
CA THR A 202 -24.04 -22.74 25.66
C THR A 202 -23.59 -21.32 26.03
N GLY A 203 -24.46 -20.55 26.69
CA GLY A 203 -24.16 -19.18 27.10
C GLY A 203 -23.46 -19.09 28.46
N ASP A 204 -23.41 -17.88 29.01
CA ASP A 204 -22.76 -17.59 30.30
C ASP A 204 -23.45 -18.32 31.47
N ASP A 205 -24.78 -18.52 31.40
CA ASP A 205 -25.49 -19.49 32.23
C ASP A 205 -25.41 -20.87 31.56
N PRO A 206 -24.62 -21.82 32.11
CA PRO A 206 -24.36 -23.10 31.47
C PRO A 206 -25.58 -24.02 31.40
N ARG A 207 -26.70 -23.64 32.01
CA ARG A 207 -27.97 -24.38 32.00
C ARG A 207 -28.83 -24.08 30.78
N ARG A 208 -28.51 -23.03 30.03
CA ARG A 208 -29.31 -22.55 28.88
C ARG A 208 -28.40 -22.27 27.68
N PRO A 209 -28.87 -22.50 26.45
CA PRO A 209 -28.16 -22.03 25.26
C PRO A 209 -28.14 -20.49 25.22
N ILE A 210 -27.30 -19.93 24.35
CA ILE A 210 -27.39 -18.53 23.90
C ILE A 210 -28.69 -18.41 23.10
N GLY A 211 -29.62 -17.58 23.55
CA GLY A 211 -30.77 -17.19 22.75
C GLY A 211 -30.39 -16.05 21.81
N VAL A 212 -31.01 -16.06 20.64
CA VAL A 212 -30.69 -15.14 19.55
C VAL A 212 -32.00 -14.54 19.06
N ALA A 213 -32.04 -13.23 18.92
CA ALA A 213 -33.18 -12.51 18.37
C ALA A 213 -32.74 -11.52 17.30
N ILE A 214 -33.68 -11.09 16.47
CA ILE A 214 -33.48 -10.00 15.53
C ILE A 214 -34.53 -8.91 15.77
N ASP A 215 -34.09 -7.67 15.98
CA ASP A 215 -34.95 -6.49 16.09
C ASP A 215 -34.93 -5.69 14.79
N PHE A 216 -36.09 -5.59 14.11
CA PHE A 216 -36.22 -4.87 12.85
C PHE A 216 -36.48 -3.37 12.97
N LEU A 217 -36.58 -2.77 14.16
CA LEU A 217 -36.92 -1.37 14.34
C LEU A 217 -35.69 -0.55 14.76
N GLU A 218 -35.34 -0.53 16.04
CA GLU A 218 -34.07 0.00 16.60
C GLU A 218 -33.51 1.30 15.97
N GLU A 219 -34.41 2.25 15.67
CA GLU A 219 -34.12 3.50 14.97
C GLU A 219 -33.57 4.61 15.88
N VAL A 220 -32.94 5.63 15.28
CA VAL A 220 -32.40 6.77 16.05
C VAL A 220 -33.54 7.54 16.72
N GLY A 221 -33.49 7.65 18.04
CA GLY A 221 -34.48 8.39 18.84
C GLY A 221 -35.74 7.59 19.19
N SER A 222 -35.85 6.32 18.80
CA SER A 222 -36.95 5.43 19.16
C SER A 222 -36.59 4.54 20.36
N VAL A 223 -37.59 4.19 21.16
CA VAL A 223 -37.53 3.14 22.20
C VAL A 223 -38.42 1.94 21.84
N ALA A 224 -39.03 1.97 20.66
CA ALA A 224 -39.86 0.87 20.19
C ALA A 224 -38.98 -0.25 19.61
N GLU A 225 -39.34 -1.48 19.96
CA GLU A 225 -38.65 -2.70 19.56
C GLU A 225 -39.57 -3.54 18.67
N SER A 226 -38.99 -4.23 17.70
CA SER A 226 -39.68 -5.20 16.84
C SER A 226 -38.88 -6.49 16.80
N GLU A 227 -38.75 -7.10 17.98
CA GLU A 227 -37.93 -8.28 18.22
C GLU A 227 -38.62 -9.60 17.81
N PHE A 228 -37.87 -10.46 17.13
CA PHE A 228 -38.28 -11.82 16.79
C PHE A 228 -37.19 -12.83 17.14
N THR A 229 -37.57 -13.94 17.78
CA THR A 229 -36.64 -15.01 18.14
C THR A 229 -36.14 -15.76 16.90
N ILE A 230 -34.83 -16.02 16.84
CA ILE A 230 -34.23 -16.95 15.89
C ILE A 230 -34.37 -18.37 16.46
N SER A 231 -35.16 -19.22 15.81
CA SER A 231 -35.49 -20.57 16.32
C SER A 231 -34.48 -21.63 15.89
N ASP A 232 -33.87 -21.48 14.71
CA ASP A 232 -33.00 -22.49 14.11
C ASP A 232 -31.87 -21.87 13.31
N ILE A 233 -30.73 -22.57 13.27
CA ILE A 233 -29.59 -22.25 12.42
C ILE A 233 -29.62 -23.20 11.22
N LEU A 234 -29.94 -22.67 10.05
CA LEU A 234 -30.15 -23.47 8.84
C LEU A 234 -28.83 -23.75 8.11
N PHE A 235 -27.93 -22.78 8.12
CA PHE A 235 -26.64 -22.88 7.45
C PHE A 235 -25.63 -21.93 8.10
N VAL A 236 -24.37 -22.37 8.21
CA VAL A 236 -23.21 -21.53 8.55
C VAL A 236 -22.06 -21.96 7.64
N GLY A 237 -21.57 -21.03 6.82
CA GLY A 237 -20.46 -21.28 5.91
C GLY A 237 -19.18 -21.74 6.61
N GLY A 238 -18.54 -22.76 6.05
CA GLY A 238 -17.20 -23.20 6.46
C GLY A 238 -16.07 -22.25 6.06
N PRO A 239 -14.80 -22.51 6.45
CA PRO A 239 -13.67 -21.59 6.21
C PRO A 239 -13.29 -21.48 4.73
N ARG A 240 -13.80 -22.39 3.88
CA ARG A 240 -13.63 -22.40 2.42
C ARG A 240 -14.94 -22.14 1.68
N GLU A 241 -16.01 -21.80 2.40
CA GLU A 241 -17.32 -21.46 1.84
C GLU A 241 -17.55 -19.95 1.97
N LEU A 242 -18.61 -19.44 1.33
CA LEU A 242 -18.96 -18.03 1.44
C LEU A 242 -19.29 -17.68 2.88
N ASP A 243 -18.90 -16.48 3.30
CA ASP A 243 -19.13 -15.96 4.65
C ASP A 243 -20.60 -15.58 4.87
N VAL A 244 -21.46 -16.60 4.96
CA VAL A 244 -22.91 -16.51 4.98
C VAL A 244 -23.47 -17.46 6.04
N ALA A 245 -24.44 -16.99 6.82
CA ALA A 245 -25.27 -17.80 7.69
C ALA A 245 -26.75 -17.54 7.40
N LEU A 246 -27.56 -18.61 7.44
CA LEU A 246 -29.01 -18.56 7.26
C LEU A 246 -29.70 -18.99 8.54
N LEU A 247 -30.62 -18.17 9.02
CA LEU A 247 -31.26 -18.27 10.33
C LEU A 247 -32.78 -18.29 10.17
N ARG A 248 -33.49 -19.18 10.88
CA ARG A 248 -34.96 -19.23 10.87
C ARG A 248 -35.51 -18.32 11.95
N VAL A 249 -36.50 -17.51 11.61
CA VAL A 249 -37.21 -16.64 12.54
C VAL A 249 -38.53 -17.29 12.96
N ALA A 250 -38.81 -17.36 14.26
CA ALA A 250 -40.12 -17.72 14.76
C ALA A 250 -41.05 -16.50 14.76
N PRO A 251 -42.25 -16.58 14.16
CA PRO A 251 -43.21 -15.49 14.25
C PRO A 251 -43.73 -15.36 15.68
N ALA A 252 -43.62 -14.16 16.27
CA ALA A 252 -44.31 -13.84 17.51
C ALA A 252 -45.83 -13.70 17.24
N SER A 253 -46.65 -14.22 18.16
CA SER A 253 -48.12 -14.27 17.98
C SER A 253 -48.70 -12.86 17.81
N GLY A 254 -49.35 -12.60 16.66
CA GLY A 254 -50.00 -11.32 16.36
C GLY A 254 -49.13 -10.29 15.64
N THR A 255 -47.87 -10.61 15.32
CA THR A 255 -46.92 -9.72 14.63
C THR A 255 -46.58 -10.25 13.24
N ALA A 256 -46.72 -9.40 12.22
CA ALA A 256 -46.37 -9.74 10.84
C ALA A 256 -44.85 -9.65 10.64
N LEU A 257 -44.26 -10.64 9.96
CA LEU A 257 -42.85 -10.59 9.56
C LEU A 257 -42.63 -9.53 8.47
N PRO A 258 -41.49 -8.83 8.46
CA PRO A 258 -41.11 -7.97 7.34
C PRO A 258 -41.00 -8.75 6.02
N PRO A 259 -41.28 -8.12 4.87
CA PRO A 259 -41.12 -8.77 3.57
C PRO A 259 -39.65 -9.06 3.27
N PRO A 260 -39.33 -10.10 2.48
CA PRO A 260 -37.96 -10.38 2.08
C PRO A 260 -37.41 -9.32 1.10
N LEU A 261 -36.12 -9.03 1.19
CA LEU A 261 -35.40 -8.24 0.19
C LEU A 261 -34.99 -9.12 -0.99
N VAL A 262 -35.13 -8.59 -2.20
CA VAL A 262 -34.82 -9.31 -3.44
C VAL A 262 -33.36 -9.07 -3.82
N ILE A 263 -32.65 -10.17 -4.13
CA ILE A 263 -31.27 -10.13 -4.62
C ILE A 263 -31.25 -9.82 -6.11
N ASP A 264 -30.39 -8.89 -6.51
CA ASP A 264 -30.07 -8.64 -7.91
C ASP A 264 -28.89 -9.54 -8.34
N PRO A 265 -29.08 -10.46 -9.30
CA PRO A 265 -27.99 -11.27 -9.82
C PRO A 265 -27.14 -10.52 -10.87
N ALA A 266 -27.54 -9.31 -11.29
CA ALA A 266 -26.81 -8.53 -12.29
C ALA A 266 -25.49 -7.99 -11.76
N ASP A 267 -24.56 -7.68 -12.67
CA ASP A 267 -23.28 -7.04 -12.34
C ASP A 267 -23.54 -5.67 -11.68
N PRO A 268 -23.11 -5.47 -10.42
CA PRO A 268 -23.35 -4.23 -9.70
C PRO A 268 -22.23 -3.21 -9.85
N LEU A 269 -21.21 -3.45 -10.70
CA LEU A 269 -20.08 -2.55 -10.88
C LEU A 269 -20.54 -1.13 -11.29
N GLY A 270 -20.04 -0.11 -10.58
CA GLY A 270 -20.37 1.29 -10.83
C GLY A 270 -21.74 1.73 -10.29
N LYS A 271 -22.56 0.80 -9.75
CA LYS A 271 -23.85 1.17 -9.15
C LYS A 271 -23.67 2.08 -7.94
N THR A 272 -24.62 2.99 -7.79
CA THR A 272 -24.78 3.78 -6.57
C THR A 272 -25.53 2.93 -5.54
N VAL A 273 -24.92 2.72 -4.38
CA VAL A 273 -25.43 1.79 -3.36
C VAL A 273 -25.54 2.46 -2.00
N ALA A 274 -26.27 1.84 -1.08
CA ALA A 274 -26.27 2.18 0.32
C ALA A 274 -26.21 0.90 1.17
N VAL A 275 -25.46 0.98 2.27
CA VAL A 275 -25.46 -0.04 3.33
C VAL A 275 -26.45 0.41 4.41
N ILE A 276 -27.36 -0.48 4.78
CA ILE A 276 -28.29 -0.26 5.90
C ILE A 276 -27.88 -1.22 7.02
N GLY A 277 -27.61 -0.71 8.22
CA GLY A 277 -27.14 -1.55 9.31
C GLY A 277 -27.04 -0.84 10.65
N TYR A 278 -26.43 -1.51 11.61
CA TYR A 278 -26.35 -1.09 13.01
C TYR A 278 -24.88 -0.90 13.45
N PRO A 279 -24.25 0.23 13.07
CA PRO A 279 -22.89 0.52 13.49
C PRO A 279 -22.80 0.67 15.02
N LEU A 280 -22.06 -0.23 15.65
CA LEU A 280 -21.62 -0.20 17.04
C LEU A 280 -20.37 0.67 17.17
N ARG A 281 -20.12 1.16 18.38
CA ARG A 281 -18.90 1.90 18.67
C ARG A 281 -17.72 0.94 18.56
N ASP A 282 -16.73 1.32 17.75
CA ASP A 282 -15.58 0.48 17.49
C ASP A 282 -14.30 1.17 17.96
N THR A 283 -13.74 0.68 19.07
CA THR A 283 -12.50 1.22 19.66
C THR A 283 -11.26 0.94 18.82
N ARG A 284 -11.37 0.08 17.80
CA ARG A 284 -10.27 -0.28 16.92
C ARG A 284 -10.05 0.75 15.82
N ILE A 285 -11.06 1.58 15.52
CA ILE A 285 -10.92 2.71 14.60
C ILE A 285 -9.88 3.70 15.14
N PRO A 286 -8.76 3.93 14.43
CA PRO A 286 -7.67 4.76 14.95
C PRO A 286 -8.09 6.22 15.19
N ASP A 287 -9.04 6.71 14.39
CA ASP A 287 -9.53 8.09 14.43
C ASP A 287 -10.93 8.14 15.08
N GLN A 288 -10.97 8.00 16.41
CA GLN A 288 -12.21 8.03 17.19
C GLN A 288 -12.97 9.37 17.02
N ALA A 289 -12.25 10.49 16.84
CA ALA A 289 -12.87 11.79 16.61
C ALA A 289 -13.56 11.87 15.25
N LEU A 290 -12.95 11.32 14.20
CA LEU A 290 -13.59 11.18 12.89
C LEU A 290 -14.82 10.28 12.98
N MET A 291 -14.72 9.15 13.68
CA MET A 291 -15.86 8.26 13.94
C MET A 291 -17.01 9.02 14.61
N ASP A 292 -16.75 9.72 15.71
CA ASP A 292 -17.76 10.50 16.41
C ASP A 292 -18.34 11.61 15.51
N SER A 293 -17.54 12.22 14.63
CA SER A 293 -18.01 13.26 13.70
C SER A 293 -18.93 12.73 12.58
N ILE A 294 -18.65 11.52 12.04
CA ILE A 294 -19.42 10.92 10.95
C ILE A 294 -20.70 10.28 11.49
N PHE A 295 -20.61 9.61 12.65
CA PHE A 295 -21.73 8.89 13.25
C PHE A 295 -22.53 9.76 14.23
N GLY A 296 -22.02 10.92 14.64
CA GLY A 296 -22.72 11.84 15.55
C GLY A 296 -22.85 11.29 16.97
N ASP A 297 -21.90 10.48 17.43
CA ASP A 297 -21.83 9.83 18.76
C ASP A 297 -23.11 9.04 19.15
N VAL A 298 -23.84 8.51 18.17
CA VAL A 298 -25.01 7.65 18.38
C VAL A 298 -24.78 6.31 17.70
N TYR A 299 -24.49 5.28 18.50
CA TYR A 299 -24.14 3.93 18.05
C TYR A 299 -25.23 2.91 18.38
N GLY A 300 -25.18 1.76 17.72
CA GLY A 300 -26.14 0.65 17.88
C GLY A 300 -27.52 0.92 17.30
N ARG A 301 -27.78 2.10 16.74
CA ARG A 301 -29.07 2.44 16.11
C ARG A 301 -29.01 2.28 14.59
N LYS A 302 -30.16 2.04 13.96
CA LYS A 302 -30.26 1.82 12.51
C LYS A 302 -29.76 3.04 11.73
N ARG A 303 -28.86 2.80 10.77
CA ARG A 303 -28.24 3.80 9.89
C ARG A 303 -28.31 3.41 8.43
N ILE A 304 -28.17 4.42 7.57
CA ILE A 304 -27.94 4.25 6.13
C ILE A 304 -26.69 5.02 5.71
N ALA A 305 -25.80 4.33 4.99
CA ALA A 305 -24.54 4.86 4.50
C ALA A 305 -24.44 4.71 2.98
N PRO A 306 -24.62 5.79 2.19
CA PRO A 306 -24.49 5.73 0.74
C PRO A 306 -23.03 5.66 0.27
N GLY A 307 -22.83 5.10 -0.92
CA GLY A 307 -21.54 4.97 -1.59
C GLY A 307 -21.68 4.34 -2.98
N PHE A 308 -20.61 3.71 -3.46
CA PHE A 308 -20.52 3.10 -4.78
C PHE A 308 -19.87 1.72 -4.70
N VAL A 309 -20.27 0.84 -5.61
CA VAL A 309 -19.54 -0.42 -5.87
C VAL A 309 -18.25 -0.11 -6.61
N LYS A 310 -17.13 -0.65 -6.12
CA LYS A 310 -15.76 -0.36 -6.60
C LYS A 310 -15.20 -1.46 -7.48
N SER A 311 -15.53 -2.71 -7.18
CA SER A 311 -15.08 -3.88 -7.94
C SER A 311 -15.94 -5.09 -7.63
N LEU A 312 -15.95 -6.06 -8.56
CA LEU A 312 -16.47 -7.40 -8.38
C LEU A 312 -15.43 -8.39 -8.91
N ILE A 313 -14.95 -9.31 -8.06
CA ILE A 313 -13.99 -10.37 -8.43
C ILE A 313 -14.53 -11.69 -7.88
N GLY A 314 -15.06 -12.54 -8.77
CA GLY A 314 -15.72 -13.78 -8.36
C GLY A 314 -16.91 -13.50 -7.42
N ALA A 315 -16.86 -14.08 -6.22
CA ALA A 315 -17.88 -13.88 -5.18
C ALA A 315 -17.63 -12.66 -4.28
N GLU A 316 -16.55 -11.90 -4.51
CA GLU A 316 -16.14 -10.78 -3.68
C GLU A 316 -16.50 -9.43 -4.33
N LEU A 317 -17.36 -8.68 -3.66
CA LEU A 317 -17.77 -7.33 -4.03
C LEU A 317 -17.07 -6.32 -3.12
N SER A 318 -16.55 -5.23 -3.68
CA SER A 318 -16.04 -4.10 -2.90
C SER A 318 -16.93 -2.86 -3.07
N HIS A 319 -17.13 -2.10 -2.00
CA HIS A 319 -17.87 -0.84 -1.99
C HIS A 319 -17.21 0.21 -1.08
N ASP A 320 -17.56 1.49 -1.26
CA ASP A 320 -17.00 2.61 -0.47
C ASP A 320 -18.01 3.29 0.48
N CYS A 321 -19.09 2.59 0.86
CA CYS A 321 -20.00 3.04 1.93
C CYS A 321 -19.30 2.98 3.29
N THR A 322 -19.42 4.01 4.13
CA THR A 322 -18.84 4.04 5.49
C THR A 322 -19.55 3.07 6.43
N THR A 323 -18.81 2.15 7.06
CA THR A 323 -19.34 1.18 8.05
C THR A 323 -18.49 1.17 9.33
N LEU A 324 -18.90 0.37 10.32
CA LEU A 324 -18.20 0.09 11.59
C LEU A 324 -18.58 -1.31 12.08
N GLY A 325 -17.91 -1.77 13.14
CA GLY A 325 -18.36 -2.86 14.02
C GLY A 325 -19.88 -2.99 14.05
N GLY A 326 -20.43 -4.17 13.77
CA GLY A 326 -21.88 -4.42 13.81
C GLY A 326 -22.63 -4.22 12.49
N ASN A 327 -21.97 -3.73 11.43
CA ASN A 327 -22.52 -3.75 10.07
C ASN A 327 -22.33 -5.09 9.35
N SER A 328 -21.57 -6.02 9.92
CA SER A 328 -21.44 -7.37 9.39
C SER A 328 -22.82 -7.98 9.22
N GLY A 329 -23.10 -8.45 8.01
CA GLY A 329 -24.39 -8.98 7.60
C GLY A 329 -25.36 -7.95 7.03
N SER A 330 -24.99 -6.67 6.95
CA SER A 330 -25.81 -5.62 6.33
C SER A 330 -25.99 -5.86 4.82
N PRO A 331 -27.19 -5.60 4.27
CA PRO A 331 -27.38 -5.62 2.82
C PRO A 331 -26.73 -4.39 2.18
N VAL A 332 -26.04 -4.62 1.06
CA VAL A 332 -25.62 -3.58 0.12
C VAL A 332 -26.73 -3.42 -0.91
N ILE A 333 -27.42 -2.29 -0.89
CA ILE A 333 -28.64 -2.06 -1.68
C ILE A 333 -28.35 -1.06 -2.80
N ASP A 334 -28.70 -1.41 -4.03
CA ASP A 334 -28.77 -0.46 -5.14
C ASP A 334 -29.88 0.56 -4.84
N ILE A 335 -29.51 1.83 -4.67
CA ILE A 335 -30.47 2.86 -4.23
C ILE A 335 -31.49 3.20 -5.33
N GLU A 336 -31.22 2.87 -6.58
CA GLU A 336 -32.14 3.16 -7.68
C GLU A 336 -33.26 2.13 -7.75
N THR A 337 -32.93 0.86 -7.53
CA THR A 337 -33.86 -0.27 -7.69
C THR A 337 -34.42 -0.80 -6.37
N GLY A 338 -33.71 -0.59 -5.26
CA GLY A 338 -34.01 -1.19 -3.96
C GLY A 338 -33.61 -2.66 -3.84
N LEU A 339 -32.90 -3.21 -4.84
CA LEU A 339 -32.44 -4.60 -4.84
C LEU A 339 -31.11 -4.74 -4.12
N VAL A 340 -30.87 -5.91 -3.53
CA VAL A 340 -29.62 -6.23 -2.82
C VAL A 340 -28.58 -6.74 -3.80
N VAL A 341 -27.44 -6.06 -3.87
CA VAL A 341 -26.31 -6.42 -4.73
C VAL A 341 -25.18 -7.13 -3.97
N GLY A 342 -25.23 -7.18 -2.63
CA GLY A 342 -24.28 -7.94 -1.83
C GLY A 342 -24.57 -7.95 -0.34
N LEU A 343 -23.80 -8.74 0.40
CA LEU A 343 -23.85 -8.89 1.87
C LEU A 343 -22.52 -8.39 2.47
N HIS A 344 -22.54 -7.23 3.14
CA HIS A 344 -21.34 -6.64 3.74
C HIS A 344 -20.73 -7.57 4.79
N LYS A 345 -19.39 -7.72 4.79
CA LYS A 345 -18.69 -8.65 5.68
C LYS A 345 -17.40 -8.11 6.32
N SER A 346 -16.75 -7.11 5.74
CA SER A 346 -15.44 -6.65 6.21
C SER A 346 -15.13 -5.24 5.72
N GLY A 347 -14.13 -4.61 6.34
CA GLY A 347 -13.61 -3.31 5.93
C GLY A 347 -12.13 -3.15 6.13
N VAL A 348 -11.60 -2.07 5.56
CA VAL A 348 -10.26 -1.53 5.83
C VAL A 348 -10.36 -0.01 5.91
N PHE A 349 -9.89 0.56 7.01
CA PHE A 349 -10.00 2.01 7.29
C PHE A 349 -9.40 2.85 6.16
N LEU A 350 -10.18 3.80 5.66
CA LEU A 350 -9.88 4.73 4.58
C LEU A 350 -9.50 4.09 3.23
N LYS A 351 -9.85 2.82 3.03
CA LYS A 351 -9.51 2.07 1.82
C LYS A 351 -10.75 1.56 1.11
N SER A 352 -11.42 0.56 1.68
CA SER A 352 -12.55 -0.10 1.03
C SER A 352 -13.27 -1.03 1.98
N ASN A 353 -14.56 -1.23 1.71
CA ASN A 353 -15.37 -2.25 2.36
C ASN A 353 -15.65 -3.43 1.40
N GLY A 354 -15.83 -4.62 1.98
CA GLY A 354 -16.01 -5.88 1.28
C GLY A 354 -17.34 -6.53 1.60
N ALA A 355 -17.89 -7.25 0.63
CA ALA A 355 -19.17 -7.93 0.67
C ALA A 355 -19.16 -9.22 -0.14
N VAL A 356 -19.99 -10.19 0.22
CA VAL A 356 -20.31 -11.33 -0.66
C VAL A 356 -21.22 -10.81 -1.77
N ALA A 357 -20.88 -11.09 -3.04
CA ALA A 357 -21.65 -10.64 -4.20
C ALA A 357 -23.05 -11.25 -4.25
N GLY A 358 -24.03 -10.47 -4.70
CA GLY A 358 -25.45 -10.85 -4.77
C GLY A 358 -25.69 -12.14 -5.55
N GLY A 359 -25.10 -12.29 -6.74
CA GLY A 359 -25.22 -13.51 -7.55
C GLY A 359 -24.80 -14.77 -6.79
N SER A 360 -23.61 -14.74 -6.17
CA SER A 360 -23.09 -15.87 -5.38
C SER A 360 -23.93 -16.15 -4.13
N LEU A 361 -24.47 -15.11 -3.49
CA LEU A 361 -25.40 -15.25 -2.38
C LEU A 361 -26.71 -15.95 -2.81
N GLY A 362 -27.28 -15.57 -3.95
CA GLY A 362 -28.49 -16.19 -4.50
C GLY A 362 -28.31 -17.67 -4.83
N ASP A 363 -27.16 -18.02 -5.42
CA ASP A 363 -26.79 -19.41 -5.71
C ASP A 363 -26.66 -20.24 -4.43
N LEU A 364 -26.00 -19.68 -3.41
CA LEU A 364 -25.85 -20.34 -2.12
C LEU A 364 -27.19 -20.59 -1.45
N VAL A 365 -28.08 -19.60 -1.41
CA VAL A 365 -29.42 -19.75 -0.81
C VAL A 365 -30.21 -20.85 -1.51
N THR A 366 -30.17 -20.86 -2.85
CA THR A 366 -30.82 -21.89 -3.67
C THR A 366 -30.27 -23.29 -3.37
N LYS A 367 -28.96 -23.42 -3.10
CA LYS A 367 -28.32 -24.68 -2.76
C LYS A 367 -28.60 -25.11 -1.32
N ALA A 368 -28.49 -24.19 -0.36
CA ALA A 368 -28.57 -24.44 1.07
C ALA A 368 -29.99 -24.78 1.54
N LEU A 369 -31.02 -24.28 0.84
CA LEU A 369 -32.42 -24.50 1.21
C LEU A 369 -33.11 -25.60 0.38
N LYS A 370 -32.37 -26.36 -0.44
CA LYS A 370 -32.92 -27.55 -1.10
C LYS A 370 -33.34 -28.58 -0.04
N PRO A 371 -34.57 -29.12 -0.08
CA PRO A 371 -34.96 -30.20 0.82
C PRO A 371 -34.04 -31.41 0.57
N PRO A 372 -33.63 -32.14 1.62
CA PRO A 372 -32.88 -33.37 1.43
C PRO A 372 -33.72 -34.34 0.59
N VAL A 373 -33.13 -34.90 -0.48
CA VAL A 373 -33.73 -36.00 -1.22
C VAL A 373 -33.80 -37.19 -0.26
N VAL A 374 -34.97 -37.44 0.30
CA VAL A 374 -35.26 -38.66 1.04
C VAL A 374 -35.26 -39.80 0.02
N ALA A 375 -34.11 -40.46 -0.14
CA ALA A 375 -34.09 -41.80 -0.68
C ALA A 375 -34.78 -42.71 0.34
N LEU A 376 -36.08 -42.96 0.14
CA LEU A 376 -36.82 -44.04 0.78
C LEU A 376 -36.15 -45.36 0.38
N SER A 377 -35.16 -45.77 1.17
CA SER A 377 -34.72 -47.16 1.19
C SER A 377 -35.77 -47.94 1.98
N THR A 378 -36.73 -48.49 1.24
CA THR A 378 -37.62 -49.55 1.74
C THR A 378 -36.77 -50.77 2.05
N ILE A 379 -36.32 -50.87 3.31
CA ILE A 379 -35.79 -52.11 3.86
C ILE A 379 -37.00 -52.98 4.24
N ASN A 380 -37.51 -53.75 3.28
CA ASN A 380 -38.28 -54.96 3.56
C ASN A 380 -37.27 -56.06 3.94
N ARG A 381 -37.08 -56.27 5.24
CA ARG A 381 -36.42 -57.48 5.78
C ARG A 381 -37.49 -58.49 6.19
N GLU A 382 -37.99 -59.22 5.20
CA GLU A 382 -38.51 -60.58 5.40
C GLU A 382 -38.12 -61.40 4.17
N THR A 383 -37.12 -62.28 4.30
CA THR A 383 -37.20 -63.70 3.91
C THR A 383 -35.86 -64.42 4.14
N THR A 384 -36.00 -65.54 4.83
CA THR A 384 -35.07 -66.64 5.14
C THR A 384 -34.28 -67.13 3.91
N PRO A 385 -33.01 -67.59 4.07
CA PRO A 385 -32.13 -67.91 2.95
C PRO A 385 -32.50 -69.21 2.23
N GLN A 386 -32.48 -69.21 0.90
CA GLN A 386 -32.41 -70.43 0.10
C GLN A 386 -31.00 -70.62 -0.50
N ILE A 387 -30.30 -71.55 0.14
CA ILE A 387 -29.52 -72.66 -0.42
C ILE A 387 -29.02 -72.50 -1.87
N VAL A 388 -27.69 -72.50 -1.96
CA VAL A 388 -26.83 -72.73 -3.13
C VAL A 388 -27.32 -73.91 -3.99
N GLN A 389 -27.48 -73.67 -5.29
CA GLN A 389 -27.26 -74.71 -6.31
C GLN A 389 -26.26 -74.21 -7.35
N MET A 390 -25.10 -74.87 -7.35
CA MET A 390 -24.17 -74.83 -8.48
C MET A 390 -24.70 -75.70 -9.61
N SER A 391 -24.63 -75.19 -10.84
CA SER A 391 -24.56 -76.01 -12.05
C SER A 391 -23.55 -75.42 -13.04
N LYS A 392 -22.81 -76.33 -13.65
CA LYS A 392 -21.60 -76.17 -14.48
C LYS A 392 -21.92 -75.72 -15.91
N GLY A 393 -20.99 -74.99 -16.53
CA GLY A 393 -20.83 -74.86 -18.00
C GLY A 393 -19.99 -73.63 -18.36
N SER A 394 -18.67 -73.76 -18.45
CA SER A 394 -17.86 -73.93 -19.69
C SER A 394 -17.27 -72.60 -20.22
N GLU A 395 -15.94 -72.52 -20.10
CA GLU A 395 -14.99 -71.73 -20.92
C GLU A 395 -15.37 -71.74 -22.43
N ARG A 396 -15.23 -70.69 -23.26
CA ARG A 396 -14.10 -69.76 -23.52
C ARG A 396 -14.56 -68.68 -24.57
N PRO A 397 -13.70 -67.77 -25.09
CA PRO A 397 -14.00 -66.34 -25.22
C PRO A 397 -14.32 -65.90 -26.66
N MET A 398 -15.04 -64.78 -26.83
CA MET A 398 -14.66 -63.65 -27.70
C MET A 398 -15.81 -62.64 -27.86
N SER A 399 -15.37 -61.38 -27.98
CA SER A 399 -15.91 -60.37 -28.88
C SER A 399 -17.32 -59.83 -28.61
N GLY A 400 -17.35 -58.68 -27.94
CA GLY A 400 -18.08 -57.49 -28.37
C GLY A 400 -19.60 -57.61 -28.59
N THR A 401 -20.37 -56.96 -27.71
CA THR A 401 -21.57 -56.20 -28.10
C THR A 401 -21.89 -55.21 -26.97
N GLU A 402 -21.16 -54.10 -27.04
CA GLU A 402 -21.60 -52.72 -26.80
C GLU A 402 -23.05 -52.53 -26.29
N ILE A 403 -23.17 -51.83 -25.14
CA ILE A 403 -24.34 -50.99 -24.84
C ILE A 403 -23.82 -49.55 -24.84
N SER A 404 -24.31 -48.77 -25.80
CA SER A 404 -23.95 -47.36 -26.00
C SER A 404 -24.97 -46.46 -25.30
N VAL A 405 -24.47 -45.46 -24.56
CA VAL A 405 -25.26 -44.30 -24.10
C VAL A 405 -24.50 -43.04 -24.50
N THR A 406 -25.10 -42.26 -25.39
CA THR A 406 -24.54 -41.03 -25.94
C THR A 406 -24.78 -39.84 -25.00
N ILE A 407 -23.71 -39.18 -24.56
CA ILE A 407 -23.70 -37.75 -24.19
C ILE A 407 -22.45 -37.14 -24.86
N PRO A 408 -22.55 -36.02 -25.60
CA PRO A 408 -21.47 -35.58 -26.49
C PRO A 408 -20.39 -34.81 -25.72
N ILE A 409 -19.17 -35.36 -25.69
CA ILE A 409 -17.91 -34.81 -26.25
C ILE A 409 -16.80 -35.78 -25.82
N THR A 410 -16.02 -36.27 -26.78
CA THR A 410 -14.79 -37.05 -26.53
C THR A 410 -13.60 -36.29 -27.09
N VAL A 411 -12.59 -36.04 -26.25
CA VAL A 411 -11.23 -35.64 -26.64
C VAL A 411 -10.42 -36.90 -26.90
N THR A 412 -9.86 -37.04 -28.11
CA THR A 412 -8.95 -38.14 -28.45
C THR A 412 -7.51 -37.76 -28.11
N VAL A 413 -6.87 -38.49 -27.20
CA VAL A 413 -5.41 -38.45 -26.99
C VAL A 413 -4.79 -39.71 -27.58
N ARG A 414 -3.77 -39.56 -28.43
CA ARG A 414 -2.91 -40.65 -28.90
C ARG A 414 -1.64 -40.70 -28.05
N ILE A 415 -1.33 -41.86 -27.49
CA ILE A 415 -0.03 -42.16 -26.90
C ILE A 415 0.60 -43.25 -27.77
N GLY A 416 1.72 -42.91 -28.42
CA GLY A 416 2.58 -43.88 -29.09
C GLY A 416 3.52 -44.53 -28.08
N GLU A 417 3.71 -45.84 -28.22
CA GLU A 417 4.59 -46.66 -27.40
C GLU A 417 6.06 -46.21 -27.51
N GLN A 418 6.73 -46.03 -26.37
CA GLN A 418 8.11 -46.49 -26.23
C GLN A 418 8.30 -47.32 -24.95
N THR A 419 9.01 -48.40 -25.19
CA THR A 419 9.37 -49.63 -24.46
C THR A 419 9.58 -49.51 -22.93
N PRO A 420 9.15 -50.52 -22.14
CA PRO A 420 9.28 -50.50 -20.69
C PRO A 420 10.71 -50.75 -20.23
N THR A 421 11.24 -49.87 -19.38
CA THR A 421 12.36 -50.22 -18.48
C THR A 421 11.85 -50.14 -17.05
N THR A 422 11.91 -51.28 -16.38
CA THR A 422 11.40 -51.52 -15.03
C THR A 422 12.20 -50.72 -13.99
N ILE A 423 11.55 -49.90 -13.16
CA ILE A 423 12.08 -49.53 -11.84
C ILE A 423 10.99 -49.71 -10.81
N ALA A 424 11.31 -50.53 -9.81
CA ALA A 424 10.46 -50.94 -8.71
C ALA A 424 10.08 -49.74 -7.81
N ALA A 425 8.85 -49.75 -7.33
CA ALA A 425 8.38 -48.85 -6.29
C ALA A 425 9.03 -49.23 -4.95
N THR A 426 10.01 -48.45 -4.52
CA THR A 426 10.36 -48.33 -3.09
C THR A 426 9.65 -47.12 -2.52
N SER A 427 8.86 -47.35 -1.47
CA SER A 427 8.37 -46.33 -0.54
C SER A 427 9.55 -45.54 0.01
N GLY A 428 9.82 -44.37 -0.56
CA GLY A 428 10.86 -43.44 -0.15
C GLY A 428 10.23 -42.14 0.32
N ALA A 429 10.76 -41.59 1.41
CA ALA A 429 10.48 -40.26 1.92
C ALA A 429 10.48 -39.19 0.82
N ARG A 430 9.79 -38.06 1.07
CA ARG A 430 9.91 -36.82 0.26
C ARG A 430 11.37 -36.65 -0.19
N PRO A 431 11.64 -36.49 -1.50
CA PRO A 431 13.00 -36.28 -1.94
C PRO A 431 13.52 -35.04 -1.23
N VAL A 432 14.68 -35.20 -0.60
CA VAL A 432 15.51 -34.08 -0.15
C VAL A 432 15.62 -33.13 -1.34
N ARG A 433 15.21 -31.86 -1.18
CA ARG A 433 15.44 -30.83 -2.21
C ARG A 433 16.91 -30.96 -2.65
N GLY A 434 17.16 -31.12 -3.94
CA GLY A 434 18.50 -30.93 -4.47
C GLY A 434 19.05 -29.59 -4.01
N ASN A 435 20.38 -29.44 -4.04
CA ASN A 435 20.96 -28.12 -3.78
C ASN A 435 20.28 -27.08 -4.69
N PRO A 436 20.01 -25.86 -4.18
CA PRO A 436 19.46 -24.78 -5.00
C PRO A 436 20.30 -24.61 -6.26
N ALA A 437 19.65 -24.35 -7.40
CA ALA A 437 20.34 -24.09 -8.65
C ALA A 437 21.31 -22.91 -8.51
N THR A 438 22.47 -23.04 -9.12
CA THR A 438 23.45 -21.94 -9.23
C THR A 438 22.98 -20.91 -10.26
N TRP A 439 23.49 -19.68 -10.15
CA TRP A 439 23.23 -18.65 -11.17
C TRP A 439 23.57 -19.10 -12.59
N THR A 440 24.69 -19.80 -12.76
CA THR A 440 25.13 -20.31 -14.07
C THR A 440 24.17 -21.34 -14.64
N GLU A 441 23.60 -22.21 -13.80
CA GLU A 441 22.58 -23.19 -14.22
C GLU A 441 21.29 -22.48 -14.64
N VAL A 442 20.80 -21.52 -13.83
CA VAL A 442 19.62 -20.73 -14.17
C VAL A 442 19.81 -19.98 -15.49
N GLU A 443 20.93 -19.26 -15.65
CA GLU A 443 21.24 -18.47 -16.85
C GLU A 443 21.32 -19.35 -18.11
N SER A 444 21.89 -20.55 -17.99
CA SER A 444 22.02 -21.48 -19.10
C SER A 444 20.67 -22.09 -19.53
N ALA A 445 19.70 -22.15 -18.62
CA ALA A 445 18.36 -22.70 -18.88
C ALA A 445 17.38 -21.69 -19.50
N ILE A 446 17.67 -20.38 -19.45
CA ILE A 446 16.76 -19.33 -19.97
C ILE A 446 16.36 -19.56 -21.43
N PRO A 447 17.28 -19.81 -22.38
CA PRO A 447 16.87 -19.99 -23.79
C PRO A 447 15.92 -21.16 -24.00
N ALA A 448 16.09 -22.26 -23.25
CA ALA A 448 15.21 -23.42 -23.32
C ALA A 448 13.83 -23.11 -22.72
N ALA A 449 13.80 -22.39 -21.60
CA ALA A 449 12.55 -21.94 -20.96
C ALA A 449 11.78 -20.96 -21.86
N GLU A 450 12.46 -19.99 -22.48
CA GLU A 450 11.90 -19.09 -23.48
C GLU A 450 11.30 -19.85 -24.67
N GLN A 451 12.05 -20.82 -25.21
CA GLN A 451 11.58 -21.63 -26.33
C GLN A 451 10.33 -22.44 -25.98
N LEU A 452 10.23 -22.99 -24.76
CA LEU A 452 9.04 -23.74 -24.35
C LEU A 452 7.83 -22.82 -24.14
N LEU A 453 8.06 -21.63 -23.56
CA LEU A 453 7.00 -20.70 -23.17
C LEU A 453 6.61 -19.73 -24.29
N CYS A 454 7.34 -19.66 -25.40
CA CYS A 454 7.06 -18.72 -26.49
C CYS A 454 5.65 -18.87 -27.11
N SER A 455 5.02 -20.05 -26.95
CA SER A 455 3.65 -20.32 -27.41
C SER A 455 2.56 -19.78 -26.47
N ARG A 456 2.92 -19.35 -25.25
CA ARG A 456 1.98 -18.76 -24.30
C ARG A 456 1.82 -17.26 -24.54
N PRO A 457 0.62 -16.77 -24.89
CA PRO A 457 0.41 -15.38 -25.27
C PRO A 457 0.50 -14.40 -24.09
N ASP A 458 0.39 -14.90 -22.86
CA ASP A 458 0.45 -14.09 -21.64
C ASP A 458 1.86 -13.92 -21.07
N VAL A 459 2.83 -14.72 -21.54
CA VAL A 459 4.24 -14.63 -21.15
C VAL A 459 4.92 -13.53 -21.96
N VAL A 460 5.50 -12.55 -21.27
CA VAL A 460 6.13 -11.37 -21.87
C VAL A 460 7.65 -11.49 -21.87
N ALA A 461 8.24 -11.98 -20.78
CA ALA A 461 9.67 -12.15 -20.65
C ALA A 461 10.02 -13.35 -19.76
N VAL A 462 11.20 -13.93 -19.96
CA VAL A 462 11.78 -14.97 -19.10
C VAL A 462 13.22 -14.56 -18.79
N TYR A 463 13.60 -14.53 -17.52
CA TYR A 463 14.92 -14.04 -17.12
C TYR A 463 15.41 -14.70 -15.82
N PRO A 464 16.72 -14.71 -15.55
CA PRO A 464 17.24 -15.26 -14.30
C PRO A 464 16.92 -14.30 -13.15
N GLY A 465 16.50 -14.82 -12.01
CA GLY A 465 16.23 -13.98 -10.84
C GLY A 465 16.27 -14.75 -9.52
N LEU A 466 15.86 -14.08 -8.45
CA LEU A 466 15.71 -14.69 -7.13
C LEU A 466 14.24 -14.91 -6.79
N ARG A 467 13.94 -16.01 -6.10
CA ARG A 467 12.58 -16.32 -5.65
C ARG A 467 12.09 -15.26 -4.66
N VAL A 468 10.84 -14.84 -4.83
CA VAL A 468 10.13 -13.98 -3.90
C VAL A 468 9.08 -14.81 -3.18
N THR A 469 8.94 -14.63 -1.86
CA THR A 469 7.92 -15.32 -1.07
C THR A 469 7.39 -14.39 0.01
N GLY A 470 6.09 -14.14 -0.01
CA GLY A 470 5.47 -13.18 0.91
C GLY A 470 6.05 -11.77 0.73
N GLY A 471 6.43 -11.42 -0.50
CA GLY A 471 7.10 -10.16 -0.82
C GLY A 471 8.55 -10.04 -0.40
N ILE A 472 9.15 -11.07 0.24
CA ILE A 472 10.56 -11.07 0.64
C ILE A 472 11.39 -11.80 -0.41
N MET A 473 12.48 -11.17 -0.85
CA MET A 473 13.44 -11.77 -1.78
C MET A 473 14.37 -12.75 -1.05
N THR A 474 14.34 -14.02 -1.46
CA THR A 474 15.17 -15.11 -0.93
C THR A 474 16.55 -15.15 -1.59
N ASP A 475 17.38 -16.13 -1.22
CA ASP A 475 18.69 -16.39 -1.85
C ASP A 475 18.63 -17.48 -2.92
N GLU A 476 17.44 -18.02 -3.23
CA GLU A 476 17.25 -19.12 -4.19
C GLU A 476 17.21 -18.56 -5.63
N PRO A 477 18.19 -18.89 -6.50
CA PRO A 477 18.14 -18.56 -7.92
C PRO A 477 17.06 -19.37 -8.63
N VAL A 478 16.26 -18.71 -9.46
CA VAL A 478 15.12 -19.27 -10.16
C VAL A 478 14.98 -18.68 -11.57
N ILE A 479 14.27 -19.40 -12.43
CA ILE A 479 13.80 -18.88 -13.71
C ILE A 479 12.55 -18.03 -13.43
N VAL A 480 12.65 -16.71 -13.64
CA VAL A 480 11.53 -15.81 -13.47
C VAL A 480 10.76 -15.71 -14.78
N VAL A 481 9.45 -15.97 -14.73
CA VAL A 481 8.54 -15.86 -15.87
C VAL A 481 7.62 -14.66 -15.65
N ALA A 482 7.82 -13.61 -16.43
CA ALA A 482 7.02 -12.39 -16.38
C ALA A 482 5.80 -12.52 -17.29
N VAL A 483 4.61 -12.34 -16.70
CA VAL A 483 3.31 -12.45 -17.38
C VAL A 483 2.53 -11.15 -17.34
N THR A 484 1.64 -10.96 -18.30
CA THR A 484 0.72 -9.80 -18.34
C THR A 484 -0.20 -9.72 -17.11
N GLN A 485 -0.62 -10.87 -16.58
CA GLN A 485 -1.44 -10.98 -15.39
C GLN A 485 -1.15 -12.29 -14.64
N ARG A 486 -0.98 -12.23 -13.30
CA ARG A 486 -0.98 -13.43 -12.46
C ARG A 486 -2.42 -13.93 -12.32
N LEU A 487 -2.67 -15.10 -12.88
CA LEU A 487 -3.96 -15.79 -12.83
C LEU A 487 -3.86 -17.02 -11.91
N THR A 488 -4.94 -17.31 -11.22
CA THR A 488 -5.11 -18.57 -10.48
C THR A 488 -5.18 -19.77 -11.43
N PRO A 489 -4.86 -20.99 -10.98
CA PRO A 489 -5.02 -22.20 -11.78
C PRO A 489 -6.44 -22.35 -12.37
N GLU A 490 -7.47 -21.95 -11.63
CA GLU A 490 -8.86 -21.96 -12.08
C GLU A 490 -9.10 -20.96 -13.22
N GLU A 491 -8.59 -19.74 -13.11
CA GLU A 491 -8.70 -18.71 -14.16
C GLU A 491 -7.94 -19.10 -15.44
N LEU A 492 -6.76 -19.72 -15.28
CA LEU A 492 -6.00 -20.27 -16.42
C LEU A 492 -6.79 -21.35 -17.14
N ALA A 493 -7.40 -22.28 -16.40
CA ALA A 493 -8.25 -23.33 -16.97
C ALA A 493 -9.45 -22.76 -17.73
N LEU A 494 -10.10 -21.73 -17.19
CA LEU A 494 -11.22 -21.03 -17.85
C LEU A 494 -10.80 -20.34 -19.16
N LYS A 495 -9.56 -19.84 -19.23
CA LYS A 495 -9.00 -19.22 -20.44
C LYS A 495 -8.37 -20.23 -21.41
N GLY A 496 -8.44 -21.53 -21.11
CA GLY A 496 -7.81 -22.58 -21.92
C GLY A 496 -6.27 -22.49 -21.94
N MET A 497 -5.68 -21.85 -20.93
CA MET A 497 -4.23 -21.69 -20.80
C MET A 497 -3.64 -22.82 -19.96
N THR A 498 -2.45 -23.29 -20.33
CA THR A 498 -1.71 -24.29 -19.54
C THR A 498 -1.15 -23.67 -18.26
N LEU A 499 -0.61 -24.48 -17.34
CA LEU A 499 0.17 -23.96 -16.21
C LEU A 499 1.61 -23.70 -16.65
N ILE A 500 2.25 -22.66 -16.10
CA ILE A 500 3.71 -22.52 -16.20
C ILE A 500 4.31 -23.65 -15.35
N PRO A 501 5.24 -24.46 -15.90
CA PRO A 501 5.88 -25.52 -15.12
C PRO A 501 6.53 -24.96 -13.86
N ALA A 502 6.36 -25.65 -12.73
CA ALA A 502 7.00 -25.27 -11.47
C ALA A 502 8.53 -25.38 -11.54
N GLU A 503 9.06 -26.17 -12.47
CA GLU A 503 10.48 -26.39 -12.71
C GLU A 503 10.75 -26.61 -14.21
N PHE A 504 11.94 -26.22 -14.66
CA PHE A 504 12.53 -26.54 -15.97
C PHE A 504 13.88 -27.20 -15.73
N ASP A 505 14.08 -28.43 -16.21
CA ASP A 505 15.33 -29.18 -16.01
C ASP A 505 15.83 -29.22 -14.55
N GLY A 506 14.88 -29.30 -13.60
CA GLY A 506 15.15 -29.30 -12.16
C GLY A 506 15.43 -27.93 -11.55
N ILE A 507 15.37 -26.85 -12.33
CA ILE A 507 15.49 -25.46 -11.88
C ILE A 507 14.10 -24.90 -11.64
N SER A 508 13.84 -24.44 -10.42
CA SER A 508 12.52 -23.93 -10.07
C SER A 508 12.18 -22.62 -10.79
N THR A 509 10.88 -22.43 -11.01
CA THR A 509 10.34 -21.19 -11.57
C THR A 509 9.73 -20.31 -10.51
N ASP A 510 9.62 -19.03 -10.84
CA ASP A 510 8.80 -18.08 -10.12
C ASP A 510 8.10 -17.16 -11.13
N VAL A 511 6.83 -16.85 -10.89
CA VAL A 511 6.01 -16.07 -11.84
C VAL A 511 5.89 -14.64 -11.32
N THR A 512 5.94 -13.63 -12.18
CA THR A 512 5.77 -12.22 -11.78
C THR A 512 4.94 -11.47 -12.81
N PHE A 513 4.47 -10.27 -12.48
CA PHE A 513 3.94 -9.36 -13.49
C PHE A 513 5.08 -8.78 -14.35
N ALA A 514 4.80 -8.57 -15.63
CA ALA A 514 5.73 -7.98 -16.59
C ALA A 514 5.84 -6.47 -16.41
N SER A 515 7.06 -5.95 -16.26
CA SER A 515 7.26 -4.50 -16.22
C SER A 515 7.00 -3.86 -17.58
N ILE A 516 6.90 -2.53 -17.63
CA ILE A 516 6.81 -1.79 -18.90
C ILE A 516 8.06 -2.05 -19.76
N ALA A 517 9.23 -2.20 -19.15
CA ALA A 517 10.44 -2.59 -19.87
C ALA A 517 10.31 -4.00 -20.49
N ASP A 518 9.72 -4.96 -19.77
CA ASP A 518 9.42 -6.30 -20.31
C ASP A 518 8.46 -6.19 -21.51
N GLN A 519 7.36 -5.44 -21.35
CA GLN A 519 6.32 -5.30 -22.39
C GLN A 519 6.81 -4.63 -23.66
N LEU A 520 7.71 -3.67 -23.54
CA LEU A 520 8.33 -3.00 -24.68
C LEU A 520 9.43 -3.86 -25.33
N GLY A 521 9.69 -5.08 -24.80
CA GLY A 521 10.74 -5.98 -25.28
C GLY A 521 12.12 -5.35 -25.17
N ILE A 522 12.27 -4.39 -24.25
CA ILE A 522 13.52 -3.68 -24.12
C ILE A 522 14.43 -4.49 -23.22
N VAL A 523 15.25 -5.31 -23.87
CA VAL A 523 16.51 -5.79 -23.30
C VAL A 523 17.20 -4.53 -22.78
N GLU A 524 17.54 -4.48 -21.48
CA GLU A 524 18.05 -3.28 -20.79
C GLU A 524 19.21 -2.56 -21.50
N ASP A 525 19.83 -3.19 -22.50
CA ASP A 525 20.74 -2.63 -23.49
C ASP A 525 20.39 -1.22 -24.00
N TRP A 526 19.12 -0.83 -24.12
CA TRP A 526 18.76 0.55 -24.50
C TRP A 526 19.07 1.62 -23.43
N VAL A 527 19.07 1.25 -22.14
CA VAL A 527 19.39 2.12 -20.99
C VAL A 527 20.83 1.90 -20.51
N THR A 528 21.45 0.75 -20.82
CA THR A 528 22.73 0.36 -20.23
C THR A 528 23.84 0.01 -21.23
N ASN A 529 23.57 -0.16 -22.52
CA ASN A 529 24.63 -0.47 -23.48
C ASN A 529 25.39 0.81 -23.85
N GLU A 530 26.57 0.99 -23.26
CA GLU A 530 27.51 2.09 -23.53
C GLU A 530 27.81 2.30 -25.01
N ALA A 531 27.68 1.27 -25.86
CA ALA A 531 27.89 1.40 -27.31
C ALA A 531 26.98 2.46 -27.96
N GLY A 532 25.91 2.88 -27.28
CA GLY A 532 25.02 3.94 -27.72
C GLY A 532 25.36 5.34 -27.19
N TRP A 533 25.82 5.50 -25.94
CA TRP A 533 25.80 6.79 -25.22
C TRP A 533 26.95 7.72 -25.65
N VAL A 534 26.63 8.86 -26.23
CA VAL A 534 27.61 9.83 -26.73
C VAL A 534 27.07 11.22 -26.46
N SER A 535 27.53 11.84 -25.36
CA SER A 535 27.33 13.27 -25.17
C SER A 535 28.21 14.02 -26.17
N ARG A 536 27.65 15.02 -26.86
CA ARG A 536 28.41 15.96 -27.70
C ARG A 536 29.04 17.08 -26.88
N TYR A 537 28.80 17.09 -25.57
CA TYR A 537 29.40 18.02 -24.63
C TYR A 537 30.92 18.04 -24.77
N GLN A 538 31.47 19.24 -24.82
CA GLN A 538 32.90 19.48 -24.78
C GLN A 538 33.25 19.99 -23.38
N PRO A 539 34.21 19.36 -22.68
CA PRO A 539 34.71 19.88 -21.42
C PRO A 539 35.13 21.34 -21.53
N ARG A 540 34.92 22.10 -20.45
CA ARG A 540 35.17 23.54 -20.37
C ARG A 540 36.36 23.83 -19.45
N PRO A 541 37.61 23.62 -19.90
CA PRO A 541 38.79 23.84 -19.07
C PRO A 541 38.94 25.29 -18.58
N GLU A 542 38.28 26.25 -19.24
CA GLU A 542 38.20 27.65 -18.85
C GLU A 542 37.24 27.92 -17.67
N LEU A 543 36.38 26.96 -17.32
CA LEU A 543 35.51 26.98 -16.15
C LEU A 543 35.85 25.79 -15.23
N PRO A 544 37.01 25.83 -14.56
CA PRO A 544 37.46 24.71 -13.74
C PRO A 544 36.53 24.48 -12.55
N LEU A 545 36.27 23.21 -12.26
CA LEU A 545 35.43 22.77 -11.14
C LEU A 545 36.28 22.41 -9.92
N ASP A 546 37.30 23.23 -9.63
CA ASP A 546 38.20 23.00 -8.50
C ASP A 546 37.50 23.27 -7.16
N PRO A 547 37.93 22.64 -6.05
CA PRO A 547 37.50 23.02 -4.71
C PRO A 547 37.73 24.51 -4.43
N VAL A 548 36.69 25.18 -3.93
CA VAL A 548 36.74 26.59 -3.54
C VAL A 548 36.80 26.68 -2.01
N PRO A 549 37.92 27.15 -1.43
CA PRO A 549 38.01 27.47 -0.01
C PRO A 549 37.28 28.79 0.30
N ASP A 550 37.13 29.11 1.57
CA ASP A 550 36.63 30.42 2.05
C ASP A 550 35.24 30.82 1.52
N VAL A 551 34.36 29.84 1.27
CA VAL A 551 32.93 30.11 1.02
C VAL A 551 32.33 30.83 2.23
N ALA A 552 31.59 31.92 1.98
CA ALA A 552 31.17 32.83 3.05
C ALA A 552 30.06 32.25 3.91
N ALA A 553 29.03 31.66 3.29
CA ALA A 553 27.97 30.99 4.02
C ALA A 553 27.24 29.95 3.17
N VAL A 554 26.64 28.96 3.85
CA VAL A 554 25.68 28.03 3.25
C VAL A 554 24.44 27.94 4.13
N THR A 555 23.26 28.05 3.52
CA THR A 555 21.98 27.74 4.16
C THR A 555 21.46 26.41 3.62
N LEU A 556 21.40 25.41 4.50
CA LEU A 556 20.88 24.08 4.21
C LEU A 556 19.39 24.03 4.53
N SER A 557 18.61 23.41 3.66
CA SER A 557 17.19 23.17 3.87
C SER A 557 16.74 21.86 3.24
N VAL A 558 15.60 21.35 3.69
CA VAL A 558 15.04 20.10 3.19
C VAL A 558 13.57 20.28 2.89
N SER A 559 13.09 19.65 1.82
CA SER A 559 11.66 19.55 1.56
C SER A 559 11.08 18.25 2.12
N PRO A 560 9.80 18.26 2.52
CA PRO A 560 8.89 19.42 2.52
C PRO A 560 9.07 20.39 3.70
N ASP A 561 9.95 20.13 4.67
CA ASP A 561 10.02 20.84 5.95
C ASP A 561 10.21 22.36 5.86
N CYS A 562 11.22 22.81 5.10
CA CYS A 562 11.60 24.21 4.99
C CYS A 562 12.19 24.59 3.62
N GLY A 563 12.09 23.71 2.62
CA GLY A 563 12.60 23.96 1.26
C GLY A 563 11.99 25.22 0.63
N TRP A 564 10.64 25.27 0.54
CA TRP A 564 9.95 26.40 -0.09
C TRP A 564 10.22 27.75 0.59
N PRO A 565 10.12 27.88 1.94
CA PRO A 565 10.48 29.13 2.62
C PRO A 565 11.87 29.67 2.25
N VAL A 566 12.88 28.78 2.20
CA VAL A 566 14.26 29.17 1.85
C VAL A 566 14.38 29.56 0.37
N LEU A 567 13.76 28.79 -0.55
CA LEU A 567 13.75 29.13 -1.97
C LEU A 567 13.03 30.47 -2.23
N LYS A 568 11.90 30.70 -1.57
CA LYS A 568 11.13 31.94 -1.67
C LYS A 568 11.95 33.14 -1.22
N GLU A 569 12.63 33.04 -0.08
CA GLU A 569 13.54 34.08 0.41
C GLU A 569 14.70 34.34 -0.56
N PHE A 570 15.31 33.28 -1.09
CA PHE A 570 16.36 33.38 -2.10
C PHE A 570 15.88 34.17 -3.33
N LEU A 571 14.72 33.79 -3.89
CA LEU A 571 14.11 34.43 -5.06
C LEU A 571 13.75 35.90 -4.77
N HIS A 572 13.13 36.20 -3.63
CA HIS A 572 12.81 37.59 -3.26
C HIS A 572 14.03 38.52 -3.23
N GLY A 573 15.20 37.96 -2.94
CA GLY A 573 16.45 38.71 -2.87
C GLY A 573 17.03 39.16 -4.21
N VAL A 574 16.54 38.68 -5.37
CA VAL A 574 17.14 39.02 -6.68
C VAL A 574 17.03 40.52 -6.92
N GLY A 575 18.16 41.16 -7.18
CA GLY A 575 18.32 42.59 -7.39
C GLY A 575 18.47 42.97 -8.86
N THR A 576 19.23 42.20 -9.63
CA THR A 576 19.64 42.49 -11.02
C THR A 576 19.36 41.33 -11.98
N ARG A 577 19.74 40.09 -11.65
CA ARG A 577 19.66 38.96 -12.59
C ARG A 577 19.40 37.64 -11.87
N LEU A 578 18.51 36.85 -12.47
CA LEU A 578 18.29 35.45 -12.11
C LEU A 578 18.68 34.57 -13.31
N THR A 579 19.62 33.64 -13.13
CA THR A 579 20.03 32.69 -14.17
C THR A 579 19.74 31.27 -13.71
N VAL A 580 18.97 30.51 -14.47
CA VAL A 580 18.38 29.24 -14.03
C VAL A 580 18.64 28.12 -15.05
N GLY A 581 19.17 27.00 -14.56
CA GLY A 581 19.11 25.71 -15.23
C GLY A 581 18.15 24.81 -14.47
N MET A 582 17.10 24.33 -15.12
CA MET A 582 16.04 23.54 -14.47
C MET A 582 15.57 22.38 -15.32
N TYR A 583 15.22 21.28 -14.66
CA TYR A 583 14.56 20.15 -15.30
C TYR A 583 13.06 20.41 -15.51
N ASP A 584 12.30 20.60 -14.41
CA ASP A 584 10.86 20.97 -14.46
C ASP A 584 10.57 22.26 -13.66
N PHE A 585 9.70 23.10 -14.22
CA PHE A 585 9.21 24.34 -13.63
C PHE A 585 7.68 24.52 -13.85
N THR A 586 6.90 23.86 -12.99
CA THR A 586 5.44 23.76 -13.13
C THR A 586 4.64 24.34 -11.95
N ALA A 587 5.28 24.59 -10.81
CA ALA A 587 4.60 25.05 -9.60
C ALA A 587 4.10 26.51 -9.70
N PRO A 588 2.81 26.78 -9.49
CA PRO A 588 2.23 28.11 -9.69
C PRO A 588 2.75 29.14 -8.68
N HIS A 589 3.00 28.76 -7.42
CA HIS A 589 3.53 29.67 -6.39
C HIS A 589 5.00 30.04 -6.64
N ILE A 590 5.79 29.15 -7.23
CA ILE A 590 7.17 29.43 -7.63
C ILE A 590 7.18 30.35 -8.84
N LEU A 591 6.36 30.06 -9.86
CA LEU A 591 6.19 30.94 -11.03
C LEU A 591 5.80 32.35 -10.60
N LYS A 592 4.84 32.46 -9.66
CA LYS A 592 4.44 33.73 -9.07
C LYS A 592 5.61 34.45 -8.38
N ALA A 593 6.42 33.75 -7.58
CA ALA A 593 7.56 34.35 -6.89
C ALA A 593 8.65 34.83 -7.86
N VAL A 594 8.93 34.07 -8.92
CA VAL A 594 9.84 34.47 -10.00
C VAL A 594 9.30 35.71 -10.70
N LEU A 595 8.03 35.73 -11.12
CA LEU A 595 7.39 36.89 -11.75
C LEU A 595 7.39 38.12 -10.85
N ASP A 596 6.97 38.00 -9.59
CA ASP A 596 6.91 39.11 -8.64
C ASP A 596 8.26 39.78 -8.42
N THR A 597 9.32 38.99 -8.50
CA THR A 597 10.69 39.44 -8.36
C THR A 597 11.24 40.03 -9.64
N THR A 598 11.10 39.32 -10.77
CA THR A 598 11.74 39.68 -12.05
C THR A 598 10.97 40.73 -12.84
N LYS A 599 9.66 40.90 -12.62
CA LYS A 599 8.86 41.94 -13.31
C LYS A 599 9.33 43.36 -13.00
N LYS A 600 10.01 43.57 -11.87
CA LYS A 600 10.61 44.86 -11.50
C LYS A 600 11.77 45.19 -12.43
N SER A 601 11.58 46.16 -13.32
CA SER A 601 12.65 46.70 -14.18
C SER A 601 13.79 47.27 -13.33
N PRO A 602 15.08 47.06 -13.69
CA PRO A 602 15.59 46.49 -14.94
C PRO A 602 15.98 45.00 -14.87
N ARG A 603 15.39 44.20 -13.99
CA ARG A 603 15.85 42.82 -13.71
C ARG A 603 15.76 41.88 -14.92
N GLU A 604 16.71 40.97 -15.06
CA GLU A 604 16.78 39.99 -16.17
C GLU A 604 16.58 38.55 -15.68
N LEU A 605 16.07 37.69 -16.57
CA LEU A 605 15.93 36.25 -16.35
C LEU A 605 16.56 35.48 -17.53
N ASN A 606 17.54 34.63 -17.23
CA ASN A 606 18.05 33.62 -18.17
C ASN A 606 17.52 32.24 -17.72
N LEU A 607 16.93 31.46 -18.63
CA LEU A 607 16.37 30.15 -18.31
C LEU A 607 16.69 29.11 -19.39
N VAL A 608 17.32 28.02 -18.97
CA VAL A 608 17.38 26.76 -19.73
C VAL A 608 16.49 25.75 -19.04
N LEU A 609 15.51 25.21 -19.77
CA LEU A 609 14.51 24.29 -19.25
C LEU A 609 14.47 23.02 -20.12
N GLN A 610 14.36 21.84 -19.53
CA GLN A 610 14.15 20.64 -20.34
C GLN A 610 12.77 20.67 -20.98
N ALA A 611 12.69 20.30 -22.27
CA ALA A 611 11.41 20.10 -22.92
C ALA A 611 10.71 18.85 -22.37
N GLY A 612 9.52 19.03 -21.82
CA GLY A 612 8.73 18.01 -21.15
C GLY A 612 7.74 18.65 -20.19
N GLU A 613 6.84 17.85 -19.63
CA GLU A 613 5.99 18.23 -18.51
C GLU A 613 5.73 17.03 -17.59
N ASP A 614 5.91 17.20 -16.28
CA ASP A 614 5.39 16.28 -15.26
C ASP A 614 4.34 17.04 -14.43
N THR A 615 3.13 17.05 -15.00
CA THR A 615 1.90 17.59 -14.41
C THR A 615 0.94 16.44 -14.11
N GLY A 616 0.10 16.55 -13.08
CA GLY A 616 -0.71 15.39 -12.74
C GLY A 616 -1.55 15.51 -11.48
N SER A 617 -1.88 14.36 -10.89
CA SER A 617 -2.77 14.23 -9.74
C SER A 617 -2.04 14.43 -8.39
N GLY A 618 -2.76 14.30 -7.26
CA GLY A 618 -2.16 14.38 -5.93
C GLY A 618 -1.57 15.76 -5.61
N SER A 619 -0.29 15.79 -5.19
CA SER A 619 0.43 17.03 -4.84
C SER A 619 0.66 17.97 -6.02
N LYS A 620 0.53 17.47 -7.26
CA LYS A 620 0.71 18.23 -8.51
C LYS A 620 -0.61 18.64 -9.18
N LYS A 621 -1.76 18.41 -8.54
CA LYS A 621 -3.11 18.66 -9.10
C LYS A 621 -3.34 20.07 -9.64
N ASN A 622 -2.57 21.04 -9.16
CA ASN A 622 -2.68 22.45 -9.51
C ASN A 622 -1.44 22.97 -10.27
N ASP A 623 -0.49 22.09 -10.61
CA ASP A 623 0.70 22.49 -11.37
C ASP A 623 0.31 22.78 -12.83
N GLY A 624 0.89 23.85 -13.38
CA GLY A 624 0.76 24.20 -14.79
C GLY A 624 1.82 23.48 -15.63
N THR A 625 1.89 23.75 -16.92
CA THR A 625 2.90 23.14 -17.80
C THR A 625 4.14 24.01 -17.93
N ASP A 626 5.28 23.41 -18.27
CA ASP A 626 6.52 24.15 -18.55
C ASP A 626 6.35 25.17 -19.69
N ILE A 627 5.51 24.83 -20.68
CA ILE A 627 5.10 25.74 -21.76
C ILE A 627 4.34 26.95 -21.20
N GLN A 628 3.37 26.73 -20.31
CA GLN A 628 2.61 27.83 -19.67
C GLN A 628 3.52 28.72 -18.83
N THR A 629 4.48 28.12 -18.11
CA THR A 629 5.50 28.85 -17.36
C THR A 629 6.34 29.73 -18.28
N ARG A 630 6.92 29.15 -19.35
CA ARG A 630 7.68 29.91 -20.36
C ARG A 630 6.86 31.07 -20.93
N ASP A 631 5.61 30.81 -21.34
CA ASP A 631 4.77 31.82 -21.97
C ASP A 631 4.41 32.96 -21.01
N SER A 632 4.14 32.62 -19.75
CA SER A 632 3.88 33.62 -18.70
C SER A 632 5.11 34.51 -18.46
N LEU A 633 6.31 33.93 -18.41
CA LEU A 633 7.56 34.66 -18.26
C LEU A 633 7.85 35.55 -19.48
N ALA A 634 7.68 35.01 -20.68
CA ALA A 634 7.91 35.73 -21.93
C ALA A 634 6.97 36.94 -22.10
N ALA A 635 5.70 36.77 -21.74
CA ALA A 635 4.70 37.84 -21.80
C ALA A 635 5.05 39.01 -20.86
N GLU A 636 5.51 38.70 -19.65
CA GLU A 636 5.82 39.71 -18.63
C GLU A 636 7.18 40.40 -18.85
N LEU A 637 8.22 39.63 -19.15
CA LEU A 637 9.61 40.11 -19.15
C LEU A 637 10.09 40.60 -20.52
N LYS A 638 9.48 40.11 -21.61
CA LYS A 638 9.80 40.49 -22.99
C LYS A 638 11.31 40.33 -23.26
N LYS A 639 11.99 41.41 -23.69
CA LYS A 639 13.43 41.41 -23.99
C LYS A 639 14.35 41.11 -22.80
N ARG A 640 13.82 41.12 -21.57
CA ARG A 640 14.57 40.80 -20.34
C ARG A 640 14.53 39.31 -20.00
N PHE A 641 13.84 38.50 -20.80
CA PHE A 641 13.80 37.05 -20.67
C PHE A 641 14.57 36.41 -21.81
N ASP A 642 15.66 35.74 -21.46
CA ASP A 642 16.46 34.95 -22.38
C ASP A 642 16.25 33.46 -22.11
N PHE A 643 15.75 32.74 -23.11
CA PHE A 643 15.26 31.38 -22.93
C PHE A 643 15.73 30.43 -24.03
N SER A 644 15.93 29.17 -23.67
CA SER A 644 16.02 28.06 -24.61
C SER A 644 15.56 26.75 -23.96
N TRP A 645 14.96 25.88 -24.76
CA TRP A 645 14.81 24.48 -24.37
C TRP A 645 16.18 23.80 -24.36
N ALA A 646 16.41 22.92 -23.38
CA ALA A 646 17.70 22.25 -23.25
C ALA A 646 18.03 21.35 -24.46
N SER A 647 19.31 21.28 -24.80
CA SER A 647 19.81 20.49 -25.93
C SER A 647 20.02 19.02 -25.56
N ILE A 648 18.99 18.20 -25.81
CA ILE A 648 18.98 16.76 -25.49
C ILE A 648 19.05 15.93 -26.76
N ALA A 649 20.01 15.02 -26.88
CA ALA A 649 20.17 14.19 -28.07
C ALA A 649 19.09 13.12 -28.18
N ARG A 650 18.86 12.42 -27.07
CA ARG A 650 17.91 11.33 -26.94
C ARG A 650 16.81 11.63 -25.93
N PRO A 651 15.92 12.59 -26.20
CA PRO A 651 14.73 12.72 -25.38
C PRO A 651 13.99 11.38 -25.47
N PHE A 652 13.65 10.78 -24.33
CA PHE A 652 12.94 9.49 -24.25
C PHE A 652 13.71 8.27 -24.78
N GLY A 653 15.05 8.31 -24.81
CA GLY A 653 15.87 7.16 -25.22
C GLY A 653 15.88 6.89 -26.74
N ARG A 654 15.32 7.79 -27.55
CA ARG A 654 15.41 7.77 -29.03
C ARG A 654 16.07 9.05 -29.51
N ILE A 655 16.88 8.98 -30.57
CA ILE A 655 17.53 10.19 -31.12
C ILE A 655 16.43 11.12 -31.67
N GLY A 656 16.13 12.18 -30.91
CA GLY A 656 15.14 13.20 -31.24
C GLY A 656 15.79 14.53 -31.65
N ASN A 657 17.04 14.77 -31.22
CA ASN A 657 17.87 15.83 -31.75
C ASN A 657 19.25 15.25 -32.08
N PRO A 658 19.58 14.98 -33.35
CA PRO A 658 20.89 14.44 -33.69
C PRO A 658 22.05 15.38 -33.29
N ASN A 659 21.78 16.67 -33.08
CA ASN A 659 22.75 17.68 -32.66
C ASN A 659 22.71 17.97 -31.15
N GLY A 660 21.92 17.22 -30.37
CA GLY A 660 21.79 17.44 -28.93
C GLY A 660 23.11 17.32 -28.18
N ILE A 661 23.33 18.19 -27.19
CA ILE A 661 24.59 18.27 -26.44
C ILE A 661 24.64 17.22 -25.34
N PHE A 662 23.60 17.19 -24.52
CA PHE A 662 23.47 16.24 -23.41
C PHE A 662 22.72 15.01 -23.89
N ASP A 663 23.05 13.84 -23.35
CA ASP A 663 22.58 12.60 -23.96
C ASP A 663 21.08 12.38 -23.74
N SER A 664 20.65 12.28 -22.48
CA SER A 664 19.26 11.89 -22.16
C SER A 664 18.49 12.90 -21.32
N ALA A 665 19.15 13.75 -20.52
CA ALA A 665 18.47 14.74 -19.69
C ALA A 665 19.33 15.97 -19.35
N TYR A 666 18.66 17.11 -19.18
CA TYR A 666 19.15 18.35 -18.60
C TYR A 666 18.60 18.47 -17.18
N HIS A 667 19.18 17.67 -16.29
CA HIS A 667 18.63 17.37 -14.97
C HIS A 667 19.18 18.27 -13.85
N ILE A 668 19.96 19.28 -14.21
CA ILE A 668 20.44 20.37 -13.36
C ILE A 668 19.27 21.12 -12.72
N LYS A 669 19.43 21.48 -11.44
CA LYS A 669 18.49 22.29 -10.65
C LYS A 669 19.28 23.36 -9.91
N VAL A 670 19.66 24.41 -10.63
CA VAL A 670 20.49 25.51 -10.12
C VAL A 670 19.87 26.84 -10.52
N ALA A 671 19.76 27.75 -9.55
CA ALA A 671 19.36 29.13 -9.78
C ALA A 671 20.39 30.07 -9.16
N VAL A 672 21.03 30.89 -9.99
CA VAL A 672 22.02 31.89 -9.58
C VAL A 672 21.35 33.26 -9.49
N LYS A 673 21.59 33.95 -8.38
CA LYS A 673 21.10 35.30 -8.09
C LYS A 673 22.27 36.28 -8.09
N ASP A 674 22.17 37.29 -8.95
CA ASP A 674 23.01 38.49 -8.98
C ASP A 674 24.52 38.22 -8.97
N HIS A 675 24.98 37.13 -9.59
CA HIS A 675 26.40 36.70 -9.58
C HIS A 675 27.00 36.42 -8.19
N ALA A 676 26.20 36.45 -7.11
CA ALA A 676 26.72 36.48 -5.73
C ALA A 676 26.32 35.26 -4.90
N SER A 677 25.21 34.61 -5.26
CA SER A 677 24.72 33.44 -4.54
C SER A 677 23.93 32.52 -5.46
N PHE A 678 23.83 31.25 -5.09
CA PHE A 678 23.04 30.30 -5.87
C PHE A 678 22.31 29.31 -4.98
N TRP A 679 21.13 28.89 -5.45
CA TRP A 679 20.37 27.78 -4.92
C TRP A 679 20.66 26.53 -5.76
N LEU A 680 20.97 25.41 -5.10
CA LEU A 680 21.24 24.11 -5.72
C LEU A 680 20.46 23.02 -4.98
N SER A 681 19.92 22.06 -5.72
CA SER A 681 18.85 21.21 -5.21
C SER A 681 18.82 19.81 -5.81
N SER A 682 18.30 18.86 -5.04
CA SER A 682 17.84 17.57 -5.58
C SER A 682 16.46 17.63 -6.23
N GLY A 683 15.71 18.68 -5.96
CA GLY A 683 14.34 18.90 -6.40
C GLY A 683 14.11 19.95 -7.45
N ASN A 684 13.06 19.70 -8.22
CA ASN A 684 12.53 20.58 -9.26
C ASN A 684 11.72 21.75 -8.68
N TRP A 685 11.30 22.67 -9.55
CA TRP A 685 10.33 23.70 -9.22
C TRP A 685 8.89 23.23 -9.47
N GLN A 686 8.49 22.19 -8.71
CA GLN A 686 7.15 21.58 -8.75
C GLN A 686 6.53 21.53 -7.34
N SER A 687 5.21 21.45 -7.23
CA SER A 687 4.52 21.47 -5.93
C SER A 687 4.80 20.22 -5.08
N SER A 688 5.11 19.09 -5.72
CA SER A 688 5.60 17.88 -5.03
C SER A 688 6.93 18.07 -4.32
N ASN A 689 7.77 19.00 -4.80
CA ASN A 689 9.15 19.21 -4.37
C ASN A 689 9.24 20.41 -3.42
N GLN A 690 8.48 21.47 -3.68
CA GLN A 690 8.54 22.72 -2.92
C GLN A 690 7.13 23.17 -2.51
N PRO A 691 6.41 22.44 -1.65
CA PRO A 691 5.02 22.78 -1.33
C PRO A 691 4.89 24.13 -0.59
N PRO A 692 3.87 24.96 -0.89
CA PRO A 692 3.66 26.26 -0.25
C PRO A 692 2.98 26.14 1.13
N LEU A 693 3.56 25.33 2.01
CA LEU A 693 2.97 24.95 3.29
C LEU A 693 2.60 26.16 4.14
N GLY A 694 1.31 26.27 4.50
CA GLY A 694 0.79 27.31 5.38
C GLY A 694 0.58 28.68 4.72
N GLU A 695 0.91 28.86 3.43
CA GLU A 695 0.76 30.14 2.73
C GLU A 695 -0.58 30.29 2.00
N ASP A 696 -1.17 29.17 1.58
CA ASP A 696 -2.46 29.10 0.89
C ASP A 696 -3.63 28.76 1.84
N GLY A 697 -3.35 28.67 3.14
CA GLY A 697 -4.32 28.25 4.16
C GLY A 697 -4.66 26.76 4.15
N THR A 698 -3.97 25.95 3.34
CA THR A 698 -4.16 24.49 3.30
C THR A 698 -3.62 23.86 4.58
N ASP A 699 -4.49 23.19 5.33
CA ASP A 699 -4.12 22.35 6.48
C ASP A 699 -3.69 20.97 5.98
N PHE A 700 -2.39 20.69 6.06
CA PHE A 700 -1.79 19.41 5.66
C PHE A 700 -1.83 18.36 6.80
N GLY A 701 -2.42 18.69 7.94
CA GLY A 701 -2.55 17.81 9.10
C GLY A 701 -1.28 17.76 9.94
N THR A 702 -0.85 16.55 10.31
CA THR A 702 0.34 16.38 11.15
C THR A 702 1.63 16.45 10.32
N PRO A 703 2.78 16.85 10.90
CA PRO A 703 4.07 16.76 10.23
C PRO A 703 4.36 15.38 9.61
N THR A 704 3.91 14.30 10.26
CA THR A 704 4.03 12.93 9.74
C THR A 704 3.25 12.73 8.43
N LYS A 705 2.03 13.26 8.32
CA LYS A 705 1.24 13.19 7.08
C LYS A 705 1.85 14.04 5.97
N LEU A 706 2.37 15.20 6.34
CA LEU A 706 3.01 16.13 5.44
C LEU A 706 4.24 15.49 4.77
N ILE A 707 5.15 14.86 5.52
CA ILE A 707 6.31 14.17 4.93
C ILE A 707 5.92 12.97 4.06
N GLY A 708 4.77 12.34 4.32
CA GLY A 708 4.23 11.26 3.50
C GLY A 708 3.55 11.73 2.21
N GLY A 709 3.29 13.03 2.05
CA GLY A 709 2.57 13.60 0.89
C GLY A 709 3.46 14.21 -0.19
N PHE A 710 4.75 14.45 0.10
CA PHE A 710 5.65 15.21 -0.75
C PHE A 710 7.02 14.52 -0.90
N ASN A 711 7.81 14.97 -1.87
CA ASN A 711 9.15 14.47 -2.10
C ASN A 711 10.10 14.92 -0.98
N ARG A 712 10.92 13.98 -0.50
CA ARG A 712 12.03 14.22 0.43
C ARG A 712 13.27 14.65 -0.34
N GLU A 713 13.78 15.85 -0.05
CA GLU A 713 14.82 16.50 -0.86
C GLU A 713 15.78 17.34 -0.04
N TRP A 714 17.00 17.52 -0.56
CA TRP A 714 18.06 18.32 0.06
C TRP A 714 18.39 19.52 -0.82
N HIS A 715 18.56 20.67 -0.20
CA HIS A 715 18.85 21.94 -0.86
C HIS A 715 19.96 22.69 -0.14
N ALA A 716 20.67 23.52 -0.90
CA ALA A 716 21.62 24.48 -0.38
C ALA A 716 21.46 25.84 -1.09
N VAL A 717 21.46 26.92 -0.32
CA VAL A 717 21.77 28.27 -0.81
C VAL A 717 23.19 28.59 -0.40
N VAL A 718 24.06 28.86 -1.38
CA VAL A 718 25.47 29.16 -1.16
C VAL A 718 25.72 30.62 -1.48
N GLU A 719 26.33 31.34 -0.55
CA GLU A 719 26.74 32.74 -0.69
C GLU A 719 28.25 32.78 -0.99
N ASN A 720 28.60 32.94 -2.26
CA ASN A 720 29.97 33.01 -2.74
C ASN A 720 29.98 33.46 -4.22
N ASP A 721 30.56 34.62 -4.49
CA ASP A 721 30.59 35.21 -5.84
C ASP A 721 31.29 34.30 -6.86
N GLN A 722 32.44 33.72 -6.49
CA GLN A 722 33.22 32.86 -7.38
C GLN A 722 32.43 31.62 -7.85
N LEU A 723 31.78 30.90 -6.93
CA LEU A 723 30.97 29.73 -7.26
C LEU A 723 29.67 30.11 -7.97
N ALA A 724 29.05 31.23 -7.60
CA ALA A 724 27.86 31.74 -8.27
C ALA A 724 28.16 32.08 -9.75
N GLU A 725 29.24 32.83 -10.01
CA GLU A 725 29.71 33.12 -11.36
C GLU A 725 30.07 31.85 -12.15
N LEU A 726 30.71 30.86 -11.51
CA LEU A 726 31.04 29.59 -12.15
C LEU A 726 29.80 28.86 -12.67
N TYR A 727 28.81 28.63 -11.82
CA TYR A 727 27.56 27.98 -12.23
C TYR A 727 26.79 28.80 -13.26
N GLU A 728 26.75 30.12 -13.10
CA GLU A 728 26.08 31.00 -14.06
C GLU A 728 26.72 30.94 -15.43
N ASN A 729 28.06 31.00 -15.51
CA ASN A 729 28.78 30.88 -16.78
C ASN A 729 28.52 29.52 -17.44
N HIS A 730 28.44 28.44 -16.66
CA HIS A 730 28.04 27.15 -17.19
C HIS A 730 26.62 27.16 -17.78
N ILE A 731 25.64 27.72 -17.06
CA ILE A 731 24.24 27.80 -17.52
C ILE A 731 24.10 28.71 -18.75
N LEU A 732 24.81 29.84 -18.80
CA LEU A 732 24.79 30.76 -19.95
C LEU A 732 25.40 30.12 -21.20
N LEU A 733 26.44 29.30 -21.05
CA LEU A 733 26.97 28.50 -22.15
C LEU A 733 25.98 27.41 -22.57
N ASP A 734 25.34 26.72 -21.61
CA ASP A 734 24.28 25.74 -21.91
C ASP A 734 23.15 26.40 -22.71
N LEU A 735 22.72 27.61 -22.31
CA LEU A 735 21.71 28.43 -22.99
C LEU A 735 22.12 28.81 -24.41
N LYS A 736 23.36 29.28 -24.59
CA LYS A 736 23.89 29.66 -25.90
C LYS A 736 23.93 28.46 -26.84
N GLN A 737 24.52 27.36 -26.40
CA GLN A 737 24.67 26.17 -27.24
C GLN A 737 23.33 25.49 -27.52
N ALA A 738 22.37 25.56 -26.59
CA ALA A 738 21.03 25.07 -26.81
C ALA A 738 20.33 25.78 -27.98
N LYS A 739 20.46 27.11 -28.08
CA LYS A 739 19.95 27.89 -29.23
C LYS A 739 20.64 27.55 -30.55
N GLU A 740 21.92 27.19 -30.51
CA GLU A 740 22.69 26.81 -31.70
C GLU A 740 22.33 25.40 -32.21
N THR A 741 21.84 24.53 -31.33
CA THR A 741 21.49 23.14 -31.61
C THR A 741 19.98 22.90 -31.67
N GLU A 742 19.18 23.97 -31.65
CA GLU A 742 17.73 23.93 -31.62
C GLU A 742 17.19 23.38 -32.96
N ASN A 743 16.95 22.06 -32.99
CA ASN A 743 16.04 21.40 -33.93
C ASN A 743 14.87 20.88 -33.11
N VAL A 744 13.75 21.58 -33.17
CA VAL A 744 12.48 21.06 -32.66
C VAL A 744 11.82 20.30 -33.82
N GLU A 745 12.18 19.03 -34.01
CA GLU A 745 11.13 18.13 -34.48
C GLU A 745 10.15 17.99 -33.33
N VAL A 746 8.88 18.32 -33.64
CA VAL A 746 7.74 18.24 -32.74
C VAL A 746 7.85 16.95 -31.97
N ALA A 747 7.79 17.05 -30.63
CA ALA A 747 7.62 15.90 -29.77
C ALA A 747 6.59 14.97 -30.42
N GLY A 748 7.03 13.81 -30.92
CA GLY A 748 6.11 12.73 -31.21
C GLY A 748 5.27 12.53 -29.96
N GLU A 749 3.98 12.24 -30.10
CA GLU A 749 3.07 12.08 -28.96
C GLU A 749 3.78 11.29 -27.85
N GLU A 750 4.02 11.96 -26.72
CA GLU A 750 4.70 11.35 -25.60
C GLU A 750 3.91 10.09 -25.21
N PRO A 751 4.51 8.89 -25.25
CA PRO A 751 3.79 7.71 -24.84
C PRO A 751 3.55 7.79 -23.34
N TYR A 752 2.39 7.29 -22.91
CA TYR A 752 2.02 7.26 -21.50
C TYR A 752 1.88 5.81 -21.03
N VAL A 753 1.92 5.64 -19.71
CA VAL A 753 1.67 4.40 -19.01
C VAL A 753 0.45 4.60 -18.12
N TRP A 754 -0.48 3.64 -18.13
CA TRP A 754 -1.47 3.48 -17.09
C TRP A 754 -0.85 2.75 -15.91
N VAL A 755 -0.67 3.46 -14.80
CA VAL A 755 -0.07 2.94 -13.58
C VAL A 755 -1.15 2.78 -12.50
N PRO A 756 -1.29 1.60 -11.88
CA PRO A 756 -2.23 1.44 -10.77
C PRO A 756 -1.95 2.42 -9.63
N VAL A 757 -3.01 3.02 -9.07
CA VAL A 757 -2.90 4.03 -7.99
C VAL A 757 -2.11 3.52 -6.77
N GLU A 758 -2.09 2.20 -6.58
CA GLU A 758 -1.42 1.51 -5.49
C GLU A 758 0.11 1.68 -5.53
N TYR A 759 0.70 1.92 -6.72
CA TYR A 759 2.12 2.27 -6.85
C TYR A 759 2.45 3.63 -6.21
N PHE A 760 1.44 4.46 -5.93
CA PHE A 760 1.61 5.79 -5.31
C PHE A 760 1.09 5.85 -3.87
N THR A 761 0.59 4.73 -3.34
CA THR A 761 0.13 4.63 -1.95
C THR A 761 1.22 4.06 -1.06
N ASP A 762 1.56 4.79 0.00
CA ASP A 762 2.65 4.41 0.87
C ASP A 762 2.18 3.69 2.12
N PRO A 763 2.92 2.67 2.59
CA PRO A 763 2.79 2.16 3.94
C PRO A 763 3.39 3.11 5.01
N PHE A 764 3.59 4.40 4.70
CA PHE A 764 4.09 5.41 5.65
C PHE A 764 3.10 5.69 6.79
N ASP A 765 1.84 5.30 6.60
CA ASP A 765 0.77 5.42 7.60
C ASP A 765 0.97 4.53 8.84
N ALA A 766 1.98 3.64 8.85
CA ALA A 766 2.23 2.70 9.93
C ALA A 766 3.15 3.20 11.06
N LEU A 767 3.73 4.41 10.96
CA LEU A 767 4.62 4.93 12.01
C LEU A 767 3.92 5.92 12.94
N GLU A 768 3.67 5.45 14.16
CA GLU A 768 3.02 6.19 15.26
C GLU A 768 3.85 7.36 15.81
N ALA A 769 5.15 7.44 15.53
CA ALA A 769 6.01 8.49 16.10
C ALA A 769 5.81 9.84 15.37
N PRO A 770 5.47 10.94 16.08
CA PRO A 770 5.31 12.26 15.48
C PRO A 770 6.63 12.71 14.86
N TYR A 771 6.61 13.07 13.57
CA TYR A 771 7.74 13.73 12.91
C TYR A 771 7.85 15.17 13.41
N VAL A 772 9.08 15.69 13.50
CA VAL A 772 9.35 17.09 13.82
C VAL A 772 9.95 17.74 12.58
N LEU A 773 9.28 18.77 12.07
CA LEU A 773 9.78 19.54 10.93
C LEU A 773 11.13 20.17 11.27
N ARG A 774 12.09 20.03 10.37
CA ARG A 774 13.42 20.63 10.48
C ARG A 774 13.39 22.07 10.02
N SER A 775 13.96 22.95 10.83
CA SER A 775 14.31 24.30 10.40
C SER A 775 15.55 24.27 9.50
N SER A 776 15.68 25.27 8.63
CA SER A 776 16.91 25.46 7.86
C SER A 776 18.11 25.71 8.77
N LYS A 777 19.30 25.39 8.28
CA LYS A 777 20.56 25.55 9.00
C LYS A 777 21.52 26.42 8.18
N ARG A 778 21.73 27.65 8.64
CA ARG A 778 22.80 28.52 8.15
C ARG A 778 24.12 28.17 8.83
N ILE A 779 25.18 28.08 8.04
CA ILE A 779 26.55 27.83 8.46
C ILE A 779 27.38 28.98 7.89
N GLU A 780 27.98 29.77 8.76
CA GLU A 780 28.93 30.82 8.38
C GLU A 780 30.32 30.22 8.16
N GLY A 781 31.06 30.79 7.22
CA GLY A 781 32.36 30.30 6.80
C GLY A 781 33.54 30.67 7.71
N PRO A 782 34.76 30.37 7.24
CA PRO A 782 35.08 29.82 5.92
C PRO A 782 34.68 28.34 5.77
N LEU A 783 33.99 27.99 4.68
CA LEU A 783 33.73 26.59 4.28
C LEU A 783 34.54 26.25 3.02
N GLU A 784 34.88 24.98 2.83
CA GLU A 784 35.37 24.46 1.54
C GLU A 784 34.24 23.72 0.81
N ILE A 785 34.03 24.07 -0.46
CA ILE A 785 33.02 23.45 -1.32
C ILE A 785 33.64 23.04 -2.65
N HIS A 786 33.37 21.81 -3.10
CA HIS A 786 33.77 21.31 -4.41
C HIS A 786 32.55 21.26 -5.35
N PRO A 787 32.49 22.09 -6.41
CA PRO A 787 31.41 22.03 -7.39
C PRO A 787 31.52 20.78 -8.25
N LEU A 788 30.41 20.10 -8.45
CA LEU A 788 30.32 18.88 -9.27
C LEU A 788 29.34 19.08 -10.41
N LEU A 789 29.76 18.69 -11.61
CA LEU A 789 28.91 18.64 -12.80
C LEU A 789 29.12 17.33 -13.55
N THR A 790 28.10 16.92 -14.29
CA THR A 790 28.23 15.99 -15.41
C THR A 790 28.01 16.76 -16.72
N PRO A 791 28.68 16.38 -17.82
CA PRO A 791 29.64 15.26 -17.98
C PRO A 791 31.07 15.42 -17.40
N ASP A 792 31.29 16.42 -16.57
CA ASP A 792 32.60 16.82 -16.05
C ASP A 792 33.20 15.85 -15.00
N ASN A 793 33.16 16.21 -13.70
CA ASN A 793 34.01 15.65 -12.63
C ASN A 793 33.28 14.79 -11.57
N TYR A 794 31.94 14.65 -11.64
CA TYR A 794 31.16 14.03 -10.56
C TYR A 794 31.63 12.62 -10.20
N ALA A 795 31.75 11.72 -11.18
CA ALA A 795 32.02 10.31 -10.91
C ALA A 795 33.42 10.10 -10.32
N GLU A 796 34.42 10.84 -10.81
CA GLU A 796 35.79 10.77 -10.30
C GLU A 796 35.85 11.24 -8.85
N VAL A 797 35.28 12.42 -8.55
CA VAL A 797 35.34 13.01 -7.20
C VAL A 797 34.57 12.18 -6.18
N VAL A 798 33.35 11.73 -6.51
CA VAL A 798 32.54 10.94 -5.58
C VAL A 798 33.15 9.55 -5.33
N ALA A 799 33.74 8.92 -6.34
CA ALA A 799 34.46 7.66 -6.15
C ALA A 799 35.64 7.82 -5.18
N GLU A 800 36.43 8.89 -5.32
CA GLU A 800 37.53 9.17 -4.39
C GLU A 800 37.06 9.39 -2.95
N LEU A 801 35.93 10.09 -2.75
CA LEU A 801 35.35 10.27 -1.41
C LEU A 801 34.92 8.94 -0.79
N ILE A 802 34.28 8.06 -1.57
CA ILE A 802 33.89 6.73 -1.13
C ILE A 802 35.11 5.89 -0.79
N GLU A 803 36.11 5.85 -1.67
CA GLU A 803 37.35 5.10 -1.47
C GLU A 803 38.11 5.53 -0.21
N ARG A 804 38.05 6.82 0.14
CA ARG A 804 38.69 7.40 1.34
C ARG A 804 37.85 7.32 2.62
N ALA A 805 36.60 6.84 2.57
CA ALA A 805 35.76 6.75 3.76
C ALA A 805 36.35 5.79 4.81
N GLU A 806 36.35 6.22 6.08
CA GLU A 806 37.02 5.52 7.20
C GLU A 806 36.07 5.02 8.29
N SER A 807 34.88 5.60 8.41
CA SER A 807 33.91 5.27 9.47
C SER A 807 32.53 4.88 8.96
N ARG A 808 31.96 5.60 7.98
CA ARG A 808 30.62 5.33 7.47
C ARG A 808 30.32 6.03 6.15
N ILE A 809 29.33 5.50 5.43
CA ILE A 809 28.72 6.13 4.26
C ILE A 809 27.21 6.01 4.40
N LEU A 810 26.51 7.15 4.45
CA LEU A 810 25.04 7.18 4.44
C LEU A 810 24.60 7.68 3.07
N PHE A 811 23.99 6.79 2.29
CA PHE A 811 23.61 7.01 0.92
C PHE A 811 22.09 7.10 0.81
N GLN A 812 21.58 8.23 0.33
CA GLN A 812 20.14 8.44 0.11
C GLN A 812 19.93 8.98 -1.30
N ASN A 813 19.42 8.16 -2.20
CA ASN A 813 19.25 8.54 -3.61
C ASN A 813 17.86 8.15 -4.12
N GLN A 814 17.30 8.87 -5.07
CA GLN A 814 16.08 8.46 -5.74
C GLN A 814 16.29 7.14 -6.47
N SER A 815 17.38 7.02 -7.22
CA SER A 815 17.62 5.90 -8.12
C SER A 815 18.99 5.28 -7.84
N LEU A 816 19.02 3.95 -7.83
CA LEU A 816 20.23 3.11 -7.79
C LEU A 816 20.02 1.97 -8.79
N LYS A 817 20.32 2.21 -10.08
CA LYS A 817 20.04 1.27 -11.16
C LYS A 817 21.32 0.72 -11.78
N LEU A 818 21.60 -0.55 -11.50
CA LEU A 818 22.69 -1.32 -12.09
C LEU A 818 22.28 -1.87 -13.45
N ALA A 819 23.23 -1.98 -14.37
CA ALA A 819 23.07 -2.71 -15.61
C ALA A 819 23.10 -4.23 -15.40
N ASP A 820 22.56 -4.98 -16.37
CA ASP A 820 22.81 -6.41 -16.47
C ASP A 820 24.26 -6.71 -16.91
N ARG A 821 24.86 -7.78 -16.35
CA ARG A 821 26.23 -8.27 -16.66
C ARG A 821 27.33 -7.19 -16.52
N ASP A 822 28.30 -7.16 -17.44
CA ASP A 822 29.38 -6.17 -17.53
C ASP A 822 28.94 -4.85 -18.20
N GLY A 823 27.63 -4.56 -18.25
CA GLY A 823 27.07 -3.38 -18.92
C GLY A 823 27.20 -2.07 -18.14
N ASP A 824 27.61 -2.11 -16.86
CA ASP A 824 27.88 -0.88 -16.11
C ASP A 824 29.08 -0.14 -16.72
N ALA A 825 28.88 1.13 -17.04
CA ALA A 825 29.95 1.99 -17.53
C ALA A 825 31.10 2.05 -16.51
N PRO A 826 32.38 2.09 -16.92
CA PRO A 826 33.50 2.06 -15.99
C PRO A 826 33.43 3.09 -14.85
N HIS A 827 32.93 4.31 -15.12
CA HIS A 827 32.75 5.34 -14.09
C HIS A 827 31.68 4.96 -13.07
N PHE A 828 30.55 4.42 -13.52
CA PHE A 828 29.45 4.03 -12.65
C PHE A 828 29.78 2.75 -11.87
N ARG A 829 30.41 1.78 -12.54
CA ARG A 829 30.95 0.57 -11.91
C ARG A 829 31.87 0.92 -10.75
N ARG A 830 32.81 1.87 -10.92
CA ARG A 830 33.72 2.32 -9.86
C ARG A 830 32.96 2.85 -8.63
N LEU A 831 31.88 3.61 -8.83
CA LEU A 831 31.05 4.13 -7.73
C LEU A 831 30.35 3.00 -6.96
N VAL A 832 29.69 2.09 -7.68
CA VAL A 832 28.93 0.98 -7.05
C VAL A 832 29.88 -0.03 -6.39
N ASP A 833 30.97 -0.41 -7.05
CA ASP A 833 31.96 -1.34 -6.50
C ASP A 833 32.67 -0.73 -5.29
N GLY A 834 32.99 0.58 -5.32
CA GLY A 834 33.55 1.29 -4.17
C GLY A 834 32.62 1.25 -2.95
N LEU A 835 31.33 1.51 -3.16
CA LEU A 835 30.33 1.48 -2.09
C LEU A 835 30.19 0.07 -1.49
N LEU A 836 30.12 -0.96 -2.35
CA LEU A 836 30.06 -2.35 -1.95
C LEU A 836 31.31 -2.79 -1.19
N ALA A 837 32.50 -2.44 -1.69
CA ALA A 837 33.76 -2.78 -1.04
C ALA A 837 33.83 -2.22 0.39
N LYS A 838 33.36 -0.99 0.60
CA LYS A 838 33.28 -0.41 1.95
C LYS A 838 32.32 -1.17 2.85
N GLN A 839 31.15 -1.56 2.34
CA GLN A 839 30.22 -2.39 3.11
C GLN A 839 30.85 -3.75 3.48
N GLN A 840 31.55 -4.40 2.54
CA GLN A 840 32.22 -5.69 2.75
C GLN A 840 33.40 -5.61 3.73
N THR A 841 34.03 -4.44 3.88
CA THR A 841 35.06 -4.21 4.92
C THR A 841 34.49 -4.06 6.33
N GLY A 842 33.16 -4.08 6.49
CA GLY A 842 32.46 -3.91 7.77
C GLY A 842 32.18 -2.44 8.14
N LEU A 843 32.39 -1.50 7.21
CA LEU A 843 32.05 -0.10 7.40
C LEU A 843 30.53 0.09 7.51
N ASP A 844 30.04 1.06 8.31
CA ASP A 844 28.60 1.37 8.35
C ASP A 844 28.16 2.06 7.04
N VAL A 845 27.82 1.24 6.04
CA VAL A 845 27.26 1.69 4.76
C VAL A 845 25.77 1.41 4.76
N ARG A 846 24.95 2.46 4.78
CA ARG A 846 23.48 2.39 4.78
C ARG A 846 22.91 3.08 3.56
N ILE A 847 21.95 2.41 2.91
CA ILE A 847 21.40 2.81 1.62
C ILE A 847 19.88 3.01 1.76
N ILE A 848 19.39 4.20 1.44
CA ILE A 848 17.95 4.47 1.23
C ILE A 848 17.76 4.82 -0.24
N PHE A 849 16.85 4.12 -0.93
CA PHE A 849 16.42 4.58 -2.25
C PHE A 849 14.93 4.49 -2.47
N ARG A 850 14.48 5.08 -3.58
CA ARG A 850 13.05 5.21 -3.81
C ARG A 850 12.43 3.88 -4.22
N ARG A 851 11.29 3.57 -3.63
CA ARG A 851 10.41 2.49 -4.10
C ARG A 851 9.70 3.00 -5.35
N ILE A 852 10.31 2.81 -6.53
CA ILE A 852 9.69 3.20 -7.80
C ILE A 852 9.72 2.09 -8.82
N GLY A 853 8.81 2.24 -9.79
CA GLY A 853 8.72 1.43 -10.97
C GLY A 853 8.12 0.05 -10.71
N ASP A 854 7.90 -0.65 -11.79
CA ASP A 854 7.58 -2.07 -11.86
C ASP A 854 8.85 -2.93 -12.03
N ASP A 855 10.04 -2.32 -12.03
CA ASP A 855 11.35 -2.98 -12.18
C ASP A 855 12.06 -3.31 -10.84
N LEU A 856 11.46 -2.95 -9.69
CA LEU A 856 12.07 -3.10 -8.36
C LEU A 856 12.64 -4.50 -8.10
N ARG A 857 11.95 -5.55 -8.57
CA ARG A 857 12.42 -6.94 -8.46
C ARG A 857 13.78 -7.15 -9.15
N LYS A 858 13.98 -6.59 -10.35
CA LYS A 858 15.24 -6.69 -11.09
C LYS A 858 16.34 -5.91 -10.38
N THR A 859 16.06 -4.69 -9.95
CA THR A 859 16.99 -3.85 -9.19
C THR A 859 17.48 -4.54 -7.92
N LEU A 860 16.55 -5.07 -7.10
CA LEU A 860 16.91 -5.81 -5.88
C LEU A 860 17.68 -7.09 -6.21
N THR A 861 17.29 -7.83 -7.25
CA THR A 861 18.00 -9.04 -7.69
C THR A 861 19.47 -8.73 -8.01
N LYS A 862 19.73 -7.64 -8.75
CA LYS A 862 21.08 -7.21 -9.11
C LYS A 862 21.91 -6.82 -7.90
N LEU A 863 21.34 -6.01 -6.99
CA LEU A 863 22.01 -5.62 -5.75
C LEU A 863 22.37 -6.85 -4.90
N LYS A 864 21.44 -7.81 -4.78
CA LYS A 864 21.65 -9.03 -4.01
C LYS A 864 22.68 -9.96 -4.65
N LYS A 865 22.60 -10.14 -5.98
CA LYS A 865 23.58 -10.91 -6.76
C LYS A 865 24.99 -10.31 -6.67
N LYS A 866 25.11 -8.98 -6.65
CA LYS A 866 26.39 -8.28 -6.49
C LYS A 866 26.95 -8.39 -5.07
N GLY A 867 26.09 -8.65 -4.07
CA GLY A 867 26.49 -8.94 -2.69
C GLY A 867 26.25 -7.81 -1.68
N PHE A 868 25.34 -6.87 -1.98
CA PHE A 868 24.94 -5.86 -1.00
C PHE A 868 24.18 -6.48 0.18
N ASP A 869 24.40 -5.95 1.38
CA ASP A 869 23.70 -6.36 2.60
C ASP A 869 22.30 -5.73 2.67
N PHE A 870 21.28 -6.57 2.59
CA PHE A 870 19.87 -6.15 2.61
C PHE A 870 19.41 -5.66 3.98
N ASN A 871 20.11 -5.98 5.07
CA ASN A 871 19.83 -5.39 6.40
C ASN A 871 20.28 -3.93 6.48
N LYS A 872 21.07 -3.49 5.51
CA LYS A 872 21.62 -2.14 5.38
C LYS A 872 21.04 -1.40 4.16
N LEU A 873 19.88 -1.85 3.68
CA LEU A 873 19.14 -1.27 2.56
C LEU A 873 17.69 -1.00 2.98
N LYS A 874 17.18 0.17 2.64
CA LYS A 874 15.83 0.62 2.94
C LYS A 874 15.17 1.27 1.73
N LEU A 875 13.84 1.15 1.65
CA LEU A 875 13.02 1.72 0.59
C LEU A 875 12.08 2.78 1.14
N SER A 876 12.03 3.94 0.47
CA SER A 876 11.07 5.01 0.73
C SER A 876 10.46 5.54 -0.56
N SER A 877 9.16 5.42 -0.72
CA SER A 877 8.40 5.97 -1.85
C SER A 877 8.56 7.47 -2.10
N ARG A 878 8.92 8.24 -1.07
CA ARG A 878 9.10 9.71 -1.13
C ARG A 878 10.55 10.14 -1.32
N CYS A 879 11.50 9.21 -1.40
CA CYS A 879 12.92 9.54 -1.57
C CYS A 879 13.19 10.19 -2.94
N HIS A 880 13.32 11.50 -3.00
CA HIS A 880 13.74 12.21 -4.22
C HIS A 880 15.11 12.90 -4.04
N THR A 881 15.76 12.61 -2.91
CA THR A 881 17.10 13.09 -2.54
C THR A 881 18.15 12.49 -3.47
N LYS A 882 19.27 13.19 -3.67
CA LYS A 882 20.52 12.62 -4.19
C LYS A 882 21.66 13.09 -3.31
N GLY A 883 21.81 12.39 -2.19
CA GLY A 883 22.61 12.79 -1.05
C GLY A 883 23.54 11.67 -0.59
N ILE A 884 24.78 12.03 -0.24
CA ILE A 884 25.77 11.10 0.29
C ILE A 884 26.49 11.77 1.46
N ILE A 885 26.50 11.13 2.62
CA ILE A 885 27.23 11.59 3.80
C ILE A 885 28.42 10.67 3.98
N ILE A 886 29.63 11.24 3.98
CA ILE A 886 30.87 10.49 4.19
C ILE A 886 31.48 10.89 5.53
N ASP A 887 31.58 9.91 6.43
CA ASP A 887 32.15 10.05 7.77
C ASP A 887 31.50 11.19 8.60
N ARG A 888 32.33 12.04 9.20
CA ARG A 888 31.99 13.34 9.80
C ARG A 888 32.63 14.49 9.01
N LYS A 889 32.98 14.24 7.74
CA LYS A 889 33.86 15.10 6.96
C LYS A 889 33.13 15.80 5.81
N ALA A 890 32.29 15.09 5.06
CA ALA A 890 31.72 15.62 3.82
C ALA A 890 30.26 15.23 3.59
N VAL A 891 29.52 16.12 2.94
CA VAL A 891 28.20 15.83 2.36
C VAL A 891 28.21 16.14 0.87
N VAL A 892 27.73 15.21 0.06
CA VAL A 892 27.39 15.42 -1.35
C VAL A 892 25.89 15.65 -1.45
N LEU A 893 25.46 16.70 -2.16
CA LEU A 893 24.04 16.95 -2.45
C LEU A 893 23.86 17.60 -3.83
N GLY A 894 22.75 17.28 -4.50
CA GLY A 894 22.35 17.91 -5.76
C GLY A 894 21.44 17.01 -6.58
N SER A 895 21.61 16.97 -7.91
CA SER A 895 20.66 16.35 -8.83
C SER A 895 21.02 14.94 -9.35
N HIS A 896 22.25 14.45 -9.13
CA HIS A 896 22.78 13.22 -9.75
C HIS A 896 22.12 11.93 -9.23
N ASN A 897 21.26 11.33 -10.06
CA ASN A 897 20.79 9.95 -9.85
C ASN A 897 21.93 8.95 -10.08
N TRP A 898 22.00 7.88 -9.28
CA TRP A 898 23.00 6.83 -9.46
C TRP A 898 22.58 5.83 -10.54
N THR A 899 22.82 6.23 -11.78
CA THR A 899 22.67 5.44 -13.01
C THR A 899 23.86 5.72 -13.96
N ASN A 900 24.06 4.91 -15.00
CA ASN A 900 25.09 5.18 -16.02
C ASN A 900 24.97 6.61 -16.60
N ALA A 901 23.74 7.00 -16.96
CA ALA A 901 23.41 8.32 -17.51
C ALA A 901 23.61 9.46 -16.52
N GLY A 902 23.02 9.33 -15.33
CA GLY A 902 23.01 10.38 -14.31
C GLY A 902 24.39 10.67 -13.73
N THR A 903 25.32 9.73 -13.83
CA THR A 903 26.69 9.89 -13.30
C THR A 903 27.72 10.34 -14.33
N LYS A 904 27.36 10.45 -15.63
CA LYS A 904 28.30 10.97 -16.66
C LYS A 904 27.68 11.63 -17.88
N PHE A 905 26.53 11.21 -18.39
CA PHE A 905 26.07 11.63 -19.72
C PHE A 905 24.99 12.73 -19.70
N ASN A 906 24.29 12.87 -18.57
CA ASN A 906 23.33 13.94 -18.35
C ASN A 906 24.02 15.25 -17.98
N ARG A 907 23.24 16.33 -18.01
CA ARG A 907 23.63 17.59 -17.37
C ARG A 907 23.06 17.66 -15.97
N ASP A 908 23.83 17.28 -14.97
CA ASP A 908 23.47 17.37 -13.56
C ASP A 908 24.45 18.27 -12.79
N ALA A 909 24.02 18.76 -11.62
CA ALA A 909 24.86 19.55 -10.71
C ALA A 909 24.77 19.06 -9.25
N SER A 910 25.90 19.04 -8.57
CA SER A 910 26.00 18.74 -7.13
C SER A 910 27.15 19.50 -6.49
N LEU A 911 27.22 19.46 -5.17
CA LEU A 911 28.31 20.03 -4.39
C LEU A 911 28.83 18.97 -3.42
N VAL A 912 30.13 19.01 -3.12
CA VAL A 912 30.68 18.47 -1.88
C VAL A 912 30.84 19.61 -0.90
N ILE A 913 30.27 19.51 0.30
CA ILE A 913 30.46 20.46 1.38
C ILE A 913 31.32 19.78 2.45
N TYR A 914 32.54 20.30 2.67
CA TYR A 914 33.45 19.79 3.69
C TYR A 914 33.23 20.51 5.01
N HIS A 915 32.14 20.17 5.71
CA HIS A 915 31.82 20.80 6.99
C HIS A 915 31.03 19.90 7.95
N SER A 916 31.50 19.79 9.19
CA SER A 916 30.90 18.87 10.19
C SER A 916 29.47 19.26 10.60
N ASP A 917 29.11 20.54 10.63
CA ASP A 917 27.72 20.97 10.88
C ASP A 917 26.78 20.60 9.73
N ALA A 918 27.28 20.61 8.48
CA ALA A 918 26.49 20.18 7.33
C ALA A 918 26.26 18.66 7.40
N VAL A 919 27.31 17.90 7.75
CA VAL A 919 27.20 16.46 8.02
C VAL A 919 26.17 16.18 9.10
N ARG A 920 26.27 16.84 10.26
CA ARG A 920 25.32 16.62 11.37
C ARG A 920 23.88 16.92 10.97
N TYR A 921 23.64 18.00 10.22
CA TYR A 921 22.30 18.37 9.78
C TYR A 921 21.64 17.27 8.93
N PHE A 922 22.35 16.76 7.91
CA PHE A 922 21.82 15.73 7.03
C PHE A 922 21.88 14.33 7.63
N GLU A 923 22.82 14.04 8.52
CA GLU A 923 22.89 12.78 9.25
C GLU A 923 21.69 12.63 10.19
N ASP A 924 21.38 13.66 10.97
CA ASP A 924 20.21 13.64 11.84
C ASP A 924 18.93 13.39 11.02
N LEU A 925 18.82 13.98 9.82
CA LEU A 925 17.72 13.73 8.89
C LEU A 925 17.74 12.29 8.37
N PHE A 926 18.89 11.79 7.93
CA PHE A 926 19.04 10.44 7.42
C PHE A 926 18.63 9.40 8.46
N GLU A 927 18.99 9.57 9.73
CA GLU A 927 18.57 8.64 10.79
C GLU A 927 17.05 8.60 10.98
N GLU A 928 16.39 9.75 10.81
CA GLU A 928 14.93 9.82 10.88
C GLU A 928 14.29 9.18 9.65
N ASP A 929 14.80 9.47 8.45
CA ASP A 929 14.35 8.83 7.21
C ASP A 929 14.63 7.32 7.22
N TRP A 930 15.74 6.86 7.81
CA TRP A 930 16.12 5.46 7.96
C TRP A 930 15.12 4.69 8.82
N ARG A 931 14.74 5.24 9.98
CA ARG A 931 13.71 4.66 10.86
C ARG A 931 12.34 4.61 10.19
N ARG A 932 12.09 5.56 9.28
CA ARG A 932 10.80 5.69 8.59
C ARG A 932 10.69 4.90 7.29
N SER A 933 11.82 4.49 6.74
CA SER A 933 11.86 3.72 5.50
C SER A 933 11.55 2.25 5.75
N SER A 934 10.92 1.62 4.77
CA SER A 934 10.53 0.21 4.81
C SER A 934 11.71 -0.71 4.48
N GLU A 935 11.68 -1.93 5.01
CA GLU A 935 12.55 -3.00 4.49
C GLU A 935 12.27 -3.26 3.01
N PRO A 936 13.24 -3.81 2.25
CA PRO A 936 13.06 -4.11 0.84
C PRO A 936 12.02 -5.22 0.66
N SER A 937 10.85 -4.85 0.13
CA SER A 937 9.74 -5.78 -0.11
C SER A 937 9.10 -5.54 -1.47
N ILE A 938 8.70 -6.61 -2.13
CA ILE A 938 8.01 -6.60 -3.43
C ILE A 938 6.53 -6.90 -3.18
N ASP A 939 5.65 -5.99 -3.59
CA ASP A 939 4.21 -6.27 -3.52
C ASP A 939 3.79 -7.09 -4.74
N GLU A 940 3.71 -8.40 -4.51
CA GLU A 940 3.33 -9.40 -5.50
C GLU A 940 1.85 -9.37 -5.92
N THR A 941 1.05 -8.50 -5.31
CA THR A 941 -0.38 -8.33 -5.59
C THR A 941 -0.69 -7.13 -6.49
N LEU A 942 0.27 -6.25 -6.72
CA LEU A 942 0.08 -5.08 -7.58
C LEU A 942 -0.12 -5.51 -9.04
N PRO A 943 -1.14 -4.97 -9.72
CA PRO A 943 -1.31 -5.25 -11.14
C PRO A 943 -0.16 -4.63 -11.96
N SER A 944 0.05 -5.16 -13.15
CA SER A 944 1.01 -4.61 -14.10
C SER A 944 0.58 -3.22 -14.56
N PRO A 945 1.50 -2.23 -14.58
CA PRO A 945 1.30 -1.05 -15.41
C PRO A 945 1.20 -1.48 -16.88
N ARG A 946 0.51 -0.69 -17.70
CA ARG A 946 0.39 -0.97 -19.15
C ARG A 946 0.56 0.29 -19.97
N LEU A 947 1.10 0.18 -21.18
CA LEU A 947 1.15 1.29 -22.12
C LEU A 947 -0.25 1.79 -22.44
N VAL A 948 -0.40 3.10 -22.56
CA VAL A 948 -1.61 3.73 -23.09
C VAL A 948 -1.71 3.40 -24.58
N SER A 949 -2.81 2.79 -24.99
CA SER A 949 -3.12 2.51 -26.39
C SER A 949 -3.76 3.73 -27.05
N PRO A 950 -3.57 3.97 -28.36
CA PRO A 950 -4.34 4.97 -29.12
C PRO A 950 -5.87 4.75 -29.05
N THR A 951 -6.32 3.56 -28.64
CA THR A 951 -7.74 3.22 -28.47
C THR A 951 -8.26 3.46 -27.05
N ASP A 952 -7.39 3.81 -26.08
CA ASP A 952 -7.82 4.18 -24.72
C ASP A 952 -8.46 5.58 -24.76
N THR A 953 -9.79 5.66 -24.79
CA THR A 953 -10.52 6.94 -24.82
C THR A 953 -10.71 7.57 -23.44
N GLU A 954 -10.56 6.79 -22.37
CA GLU A 954 -10.71 7.22 -20.97
C GLU A 954 -9.70 6.49 -20.06
N ALA A 955 -9.43 7.07 -18.88
CA ALA A 955 -8.54 6.46 -17.89
C ALA A 955 -9.19 5.20 -17.29
N PRO A 956 -8.52 4.02 -17.32
CA PRO A 956 -9.01 2.83 -16.64
C PRO A 956 -9.20 3.10 -15.13
N PRO A 957 -10.24 2.52 -14.51
CA PRO A 957 -10.47 2.70 -13.07
C PRO A 957 -9.22 2.37 -12.26
N ARG A 958 -8.89 3.23 -11.28
CA ARG A 958 -7.71 3.08 -10.40
C ARG A 958 -6.37 3.07 -11.14
N MET A 959 -6.29 3.60 -12.36
CA MET A 959 -5.01 3.86 -13.03
C MET A 959 -4.77 5.36 -13.19
N ILE A 960 -3.54 5.78 -12.93
CA ILE A 960 -3.04 7.12 -13.19
C ILE A 960 -2.27 7.07 -14.50
N ARG A 961 -2.54 8.04 -15.38
CA ARG A 961 -1.75 8.26 -16.58
C ARG A 961 -0.43 8.90 -16.17
N VAL A 962 0.69 8.26 -16.47
CA VAL A 962 2.04 8.77 -16.19
C VAL A 962 2.82 8.83 -17.50
N PRO A 963 3.58 9.90 -17.77
CA PRO A 963 4.45 9.92 -18.94
C PRO A 963 5.46 8.76 -18.89
N LEU A 964 5.70 8.08 -20.02
CA LEU A 964 6.57 6.91 -20.06
C LEU A 964 8.00 7.25 -19.60
N ARG A 965 8.52 8.45 -19.91
CA ARG A 965 9.84 8.87 -19.40
C ARG A 965 9.89 8.83 -17.89
N ASP A 966 8.86 9.33 -17.23
CA ASP A 966 8.86 9.44 -15.79
C ASP A 966 8.79 8.03 -15.25
N TRP A 967 7.88 7.19 -15.75
CA TRP A 967 7.79 5.81 -15.31
C TRP A 967 9.07 4.97 -15.48
N VAL A 968 9.84 5.18 -16.55
CA VAL A 968 11.05 4.38 -16.81
C VAL A 968 12.34 5.01 -16.26
N ALA A 969 12.41 6.34 -16.17
CA ALA A 969 13.52 7.05 -15.55
C ALA A 969 13.51 6.93 -14.02
N LEU A 970 12.33 6.72 -13.44
CA LEU A 970 12.12 6.31 -12.05
C LEU A 970 12.66 4.90 -11.83
#